data_AF-A0A7I8EIG8-F1
#
_entry.id   AF-A0A7I8EIG8-F1
#
_cell.length_a   1.000
_cell.length_b   1.000
_cell.length_c   1.000
_cell.angle_alpha   90.00
_cell.angle_beta   90.00
_cell.angle_gamma   90.00
#
_symmetry.space_group_name_H-M   'P 1'
#
loop_
_entity.id
_entity.type
_entity.pdbx_description
1 polymer ?
#
loop_
_entity_poly.entity_id
_entity_poly.type
_entity_poly.pdbx_seq_one_letter_code
_entity_poly.pdbx_strand_id
1 'polypeptide(L)'
;MTHPSVHLQLSSEVVPSVPSWFGEVAIVAQLFTTSGVLKSIEEQVRFARARFGIYELIDFVAVLIGYAVSAEPTLLAFYDRLMPFATPFMALFGRQNLPHRSTLSRFLASLDQPTVEAWRSLFLEDLVLRTAQTFPPGGLWDRLGRHWLVIDVDGTKQAARQRALPSLAELPSAHRRFDRVCAPAYLGRKRGEVARTRTTVLQAHSHHWLGTFGGPGNGDYRGELARAHDAILSYAGWLCMPLSQIMIRLDGLYGNGGVLKDLVQSGVGITGRSKDYGLLDLPSVQTRLQSPADQQTTHPESGASRSLFDCPAVPLTPTGPCVRLIVATHPTSSTSKPPIGVLRDAMVYELFLTTASPSAFTCADVLDLYLHRGSFETVLSDEDQEQSTDRWCSHTACGQEFWQILSQWLWNLRLDLGQHLSPSPLRVTEFAPAAEPLSVPPSNAVQEPLSVAPHEPPRKSPSVPANEPVHYGPPQWARPSFTRGFAGSDFEPQPDGSVRCPAGHPLTVQERRPERHGLVRVVYGARIAHCRPCPLRAQCQESLTTRKPRQVSAVLWPIDVTPSVPVQPSPPTVDVPIEGKSPPPPAARPPASALAPVLWGDWPRCQLRRSFVHLLRTQTVELTLRARPPEEDLSSRHEEVQTRAQRAHWRLTWQQRMARNARPASAPPVEVTIYGLPVALAAYVGANQVTAA
;
A
#
# COMPACT_ATOMS: atom_id res chain seq x y z
N MET A 1 45.77 4.50 -31.85
CA MET A 1 44.63 4.67 -30.93
C MET A 1 43.69 5.68 -31.56
N THR A 2 42.56 5.25 -32.10
CA THR A 2 41.54 6.14 -32.67
C THR A 2 40.87 6.90 -31.53
N HIS A 3 41.12 8.20 -31.43
CA HIS A 3 40.41 9.04 -30.48
C HIS A 3 38.90 8.94 -30.77
N PRO A 4 38.04 8.75 -29.75
CA PRO A 4 36.60 8.78 -29.98
C PRO A 4 36.20 10.15 -30.53
N SER A 5 35.52 10.18 -31.68
CA SER A 5 35.07 11.38 -32.37
C SER A 5 33.88 12.01 -31.65
N VAL A 6 34.11 12.60 -30.49
CA VAL A 6 33.10 13.35 -29.74
C VAL A 6 33.34 14.84 -29.97
N HIS A 7 32.39 15.50 -30.63
CA HIS A 7 32.38 16.96 -30.80
C HIS A 7 31.53 17.59 -29.70
N LEU A 8 32.15 18.40 -28.83
CA LEU A 8 31.47 19.12 -27.75
C LEU A 8 31.30 20.60 -28.15
N GLN A 9 30.07 21.09 -28.18
CA GLN A 9 29.73 22.50 -28.39
C GLN A 9 29.20 23.10 -27.08
N LEU A 10 29.69 24.27 -26.71
CA LEU A 10 29.33 24.98 -25.49
C LEU A 10 28.73 26.34 -25.85
N SER A 11 27.70 26.77 -25.10
CA SER A 11 27.12 28.12 -25.19
C SER A 11 27.15 28.78 -23.82
N SER A 12 27.35 30.10 -23.78
CA SER A 12 27.25 30.91 -22.56
C SER A 12 25.81 31.32 -22.24
N GLU A 13 24.87 31.06 -23.14
CA GLU A 13 23.45 31.38 -22.94
C GLU A 13 22.82 30.40 -21.96
N VAL A 14 22.14 30.93 -20.93
CA VAL A 14 21.46 30.12 -19.92
C VAL A 14 20.07 29.76 -20.43
N VAL A 15 19.91 28.53 -20.89
CA VAL A 15 18.62 28.00 -21.34
C VAL A 15 18.07 27.00 -20.30
N PRO A 16 16.92 27.27 -19.66
CA PRO A 16 16.33 26.33 -18.72
C PRO A 16 15.78 25.12 -19.47
N SER A 17 16.13 23.91 -19.00
CA SER A 17 15.57 22.66 -19.50
C SER A 17 14.17 22.42 -18.94
N VAL A 18 13.22 21.99 -19.78
CA VAL A 18 11.89 21.56 -19.32
C VAL A 18 12.03 20.48 -18.25
N PRO A 19 11.29 20.53 -17.12
CA PRO A 19 11.38 19.50 -16.10
C PRO A 19 10.85 18.15 -16.63
N SER A 20 11.54 17.04 -16.31
CA SER A 20 11.14 15.69 -16.76
C SER A 20 9.75 15.26 -16.27
N TRP A 21 9.23 15.92 -15.23
CA TRP A 21 7.89 15.70 -14.71
C TRP A 21 6.78 16.49 -15.42
N PHE A 22 7.13 17.43 -16.30
CA PHE A 22 6.14 18.34 -16.90
C PHE A 22 5.12 17.59 -17.75
N GLY A 23 5.55 16.57 -18.50
CA GLY A 23 4.66 15.74 -19.32
C GLY A 23 3.58 15.04 -18.48
N GLU A 24 3.91 14.58 -17.27
CA GLU A 24 2.95 13.99 -16.34
C GLU A 24 1.92 15.01 -15.84
N VAL A 25 2.35 16.23 -15.52
CA VAL A 25 1.40 17.29 -15.16
C VAL A 25 0.47 17.64 -16.32
N ALA A 26 0.99 17.73 -17.53
CA ALA A 26 0.19 18.01 -18.73
C ALA A 26 -0.86 16.93 -18.98
N ILE A 27 -0.49 15.65 -18.85
CA ILE A 27 -1.43 14.53 -18.96
C ILE A 27 -2.51 14.58 -17.87
N VAL A 28 -2.12 14.80 -16.60
CA VAL A 28 -3.08 14.91 -15.50
C VAL A 28 -4.02 16.09 -15.70
N ALA A 29 -3.51 17.25 -16.09
CA ALA A 29 -4.32 18.44 -16.33
C ALA A 29 -5.29 18.25 -17.51
N GLN A 30 -4.82 17.65 -18.61
CA GLN A 30 -5.66 17.33 -19.76
C GLN A 30 -6.77 16.36 -19.37
N LEU A 31 -6.43 15.27 -18.68
CA LEU A 31 -7.40 14.28 -18.21
C LEU A 31 -8.44 14.92 -17.27
N PHE A 32 -8.00 15.74 -16.32
CA PHE A 32 -8.92 16.44 -15.41
C PHE A 32 -9.83 17.44 -16.14
N THR A 33 -9.35 18.02 -17.24
CA THR A 33 -10.14 18.92 -18.07
C THR A 33 -11.18 18.14 -18.87
N THR A 34 -10.76 17.10 -19.59
CA THR A 34 -11.63 16.31 -20.47
C THR A 34 -12.64 15.47 -19.69
N SER A 35 -12.30 15.01 -18.48
CA SER A 35 -13.23 14.31 -17.59
C SER A 35 -14.11 15.24 -16.75
N GLY A 36 -13.97 16.57 -16.88
CA GLY A 36 -14.75 17.55 -16.14
C GLY A 36 -14.39 17.72 -14.66
N VAL A 37 -13.34 17.04 -14.16
CA VAL A 37 -12.89 17.13 -12.77
C VAL A 37 -12.51 18.55 -12.38
N LEU A 38 -11.79 19.30 -13.24
CA LEU A 38 -11.45 20.69 -12.93
C LEU A 38 -12.71 21.53 -12.70
N LYS A 39 -13.74 21.34 -13.54
CA LYS A 39 -15.03 22.03 -13.39
C LYS A 39 -15.74 21.62 -12.09
N SER A 40 -15.75 20.33 -11.75
CA SER A 40 -16.30 19.87 -10.47
C SER A 40 -15.57 20.44 -9.26
N ILE A 41 -14.24 20.59 -9.31
CA ILE A 41 -13.46 21.27 -8.27
C ILE A 41 -13.95 22.71 -8.10
N GLU A 42 -14.13 23.45 -9.19
CA GLU A 42 -14.57 24.85 -9.17
C GLU A 42 -16.00 25.02 -8.60
N GLU A 43 -16.89 24.10 -8.93
CA GLU A 43 -18.32 24.19 -8.58
C GLU A 43 -18.61 23.69 -7.17
N GLN A 44 -17.98 22.58 -6.78
CA GLN A 44 -18.32 21.80 -5.59
C GLN A 44 -17.40 22.10 -4.39
N VAL A 45 -16.13 22.43 -4.61
CA VAL A 45 -15.16 22.64 -3.52
C VAL A 45 -15.03 24.13 -3.23
N ARG A 46 -16.03 24.66 -2.51
CA ARG A 46 -16.11 26.09 -2.19
C ARG A 46 -15.41 26.42 -0.88
N PHE A 47 -14.45 27.34 -0.96
CA PHE A 47 -13.69 27.78 0.20
C PHE A 47 -13.97 29.26 0.55
N ALA A 48 -14.71 29.47 1.65
CA ALA A 48 -15.16 30.78 2.11
C ALA A 48 -14.08 31.45 3.00
N ARG A 49 -13.29 32.37 2.42
CA ARG A 49 -12.15 33.00 3.14
C ARG A 49 -11.93 34.47 2.79
N ALA A 50 -11.11 35.15 3.60
CA ALA A 50 -10.59 36.49 3.32
C ALA A 50 -9.62 36.52 2.12
N ARG A 51 -9.45 37.66 1.44
CA ARG A 51 -8.80 37.77 0.10
C ARG A 51 -7.36 37.20 0.04
N PHE A 52 -7.09 36.32 -0.94
CA PHE A 52 -5.73 35.84 -1.30
C PHE A 52 -5.26 36.45 -2.61
N GLY A 53 -5.31 37.77 -2.70
CA GLY A 53 -5.06 38.47 -3.96
C GLY A 53 -6.11 38.10 -5.01
N ILE A 54 -5.68 37.62 -6.17
CA ILE A 54 -6.50 37.24 -7.33
C ILE A 54 -6.80 35.74 -7.41
N TYR A 55 -6.26 34.94 -6.48
CA TYR A 55 -6.24 33.48 -6.59
C TYR A 55 -7.43 32.81 -5.89
N GLU A 56 -7.93 31.74 -6.51
CA GLU A 56 -8.92 30.80 -6.00
C GLU A 56 -8.37 29.40 -5.78
N LEU A 57 -9.18 28.51 -5.21
CA LEU A 57 -8.79 27.16 -4.83
C LEU A 57 -8.08 26.41 -5.97
N ILE A 58 -8.60 26.49 -7.20
CA ILE A 58 -8.03 25.83 -8.37
C ILE A 58 -6.57 26.25 -8.64
N ASP A 59 -6.22 27.50 -8.35
CA ASP A 59 -4.86 28.02 -8.54
C ASP A 59 -3.86 27.32 -7.62
N PHE A 60 -4.29 26.99 -6.40
CA PHE A 60 -3.46 26.26 -5.43
C PHE A 60 -3.46 24.76 -5.70
N VAL A 61 -4.58 24.20 -6.16
CA VAL A 61 -4.65 22.80 -6.61
C VAL A 61 -3.68 22.56 -7.76
N ALA A 62 -3.62 23.44 -8.76
CA ALA A 62 -2.65 23.35 -9.86
C ALA A 62 -1.21 23.24 -9.34
N VAL A 63 -0.83 24.10 -8.39
CA VAL A 63 0.50 24.09 -7.76
C VAL A 63 0.76 22.78 -6.99
N LEU A 64 -0.22 22.30 -6.23
CA LEU A 64 -0.09 21.08 -5.44
C LEU A 64 -0.04 19.82 -6.30
N ILE A 65 -0.79 19.75 -7.40
CA ILE A 65 -0.67 18.69 -8.42
C ILE A 65 0.74 18.68 -8.98
N GLY A 66 1.23 19.84 -9.44
CA GLY A 66 2.61 19.96 -9.95
C GLY A 66 3.64 19.51 -8.93
N TYR A 67 3.50 19.93 -7.66
CA TYR A 67 4.43 19.55 -6.60
C TYR A 67 4.41 18.05 -6.30
N ALA A 68 3.22 17.45 -6.15
CA ALA A 68 3.07 16.02 -5.89
C ALA A 68 3.57 15.16 -7.06
N VAL A 69 3.33 15.59 -8.30
CA VAL A 69 3.89 14.94 -9.49
C VAL A 69 5.40 15.09 -9.53
N SER A 70 5.94 16.29 -9.25
CA SER A 70 7.36 16.58 -9.44
C SER A 70 8.32 15.69 -8.65
N ALA A 71 7.89 15.24 -7.47
CA ALA A 71 8.73 14.59 -6.45
C ALA A 71 9.93 15.43 -5.98
N GLU A 72 9.93 16.74 -6.25
CA GLU A 72 10.94 17.68 -5.76
C GLU A 72 10.98 17.66 -4.23
N PRO A 73 12.16 17.76 -3.58
CA PRO A 73 12.29 17.50 -2.14
C PRO A 73 11.64 18.57 -1.26
N THR A 74 11.44 19.79 -1.80
CA THR A 74 10.83 20.91 -1.08
C THR A 74 9.97 21.73 -2.03
N LEU A 75 8.98 22.44 -1.48
CA LEU A 75 8.21 23.43 -2.25
C LEU A 75 9.13 24.49 -2.86
N LEU A 76 10.19 24.92 -2.17
CA LEU A 76 11.14 25.89 -2.71
C LEU A 76 11.82 25.36 -3.99
N ALA A 77 12.38 24.15 -3.93
CA ALA A 77 13.00 23.51 -5.09
C ALA A 77 12.02 23.35 -6.26
N PHE A 78 10.77 22.98 -5.96
CA PHE A 78 9.70 22.92 -6.95
C PHE A 78 9.43 24.28 -7.60
N TYR A 79 9.27 25.35 -6.81
CA TYR A 79 9.05 26.70 -7.33
C TYR A 79 10.23 27.20 -8.17
N ASP A 80 11.46 26.94 -7.74
CA ASP A 80 12.67 27.34 -8.47
C ASP A 80 12.75 26.62 -9.82
N ARG A 81 12.42 25.32 -9.85
CA ARG A 81 12.38 24.52 -11.09
C ARG A 81 11.22 24.89 -12.00
N LEU A 82 10.08 25.28 -11.43
CA LEU A 82 8.87 25.65 -12.17
C LEU A 82 8.94 27.07 -12.74
N MET A 83 9.62 28.01 -12.09
CA MET A 83 9.55 29.44 -12.41
C MET A 83 9.74 29.77 -13.90
N PRO A 84 10.72 29.20 -14.63
CA PRO A 84 10.90 29.48 -16.05
C PRO A 84 9.72 29.05 -16.94
N PHE A 85 8.90 28.12 -16.43
CA PHE A 85 7.77 27.51 -17.11
C PHE A 85 6.43 27.85 -16.45
N ALA A 86 6.38 28.87 -15.59
CA ALA A 86 5.18 29.21 -14.83
C ALA A 86 3.96 29.52 -15.73
N THR A 87 4.17 30.26 -16.83
CA THR A 87 3.11 30.59 -17.79
C THR A 87 2.55 29.36 -18.50
N PRO A 88 3.36 28.51 -19.16
CA PRO A 88 2.83 27.29 -19.78
C PRO A 88 2.24 26.32 -18.76
N PHE A 89 2.81 26.21 -17.56
CA PHE A 89 2.27 25.36 -16.49
C PHE A 89 0.86 25.81 -16.03
N MET A 90 0.67 27.09 -15.70
CA MET A 90 -0.63 27.57 -15.25
C MET A 90 -1.68 27.53 -16.37
N ALA A 91 -1.25 27.64 -17.63
CA ALA A 91 -2.11 27.52 -18.80
C ALA A 91 -2.79 26.14 -18.88
N LEU A 92 -2.12 25.06 -18.46
CA LEU A 92 -2.69 23.70 -18.42
C LEU A 92 -3.99 23.62 -17.59
N PHE A 93 -4.15 24.52 -16.62
CA PHE A 93 -5.31 24.60 -15.74
C PHE A 93 -6.22 25.80 -16.06
N GLY A 94 -6.03 26.44 -17.22
CA GLY A 94 -6.78 27.63 -17.61
C GLY A 94 -6.51 28.86 -16.74
N ARG A 95 -5.35 28.94 -16.08
CA ARG A 95 -5.00 30.00 -15.13
C ARG A 95 -3.88 30.90 -15.67
N GLN A 96 -3.91 32.17 -15.27
CA GLN A 96 -2.98 33.19 -15.79
C GLN A 96 -1.69 33.27 -14.99
N ASN A 97 -1.79 33.39 -13.66
CA ASN A 97 -0.64 33.66 -12.80
C ASN A 97 -0.39 32.54 -11.79
N LEU A 98 0.88 32.24 -11.53
CA LEU A 98 1.32 31.29 -10.51
C LEU A 98 1.19 31.91 -9.10
N PRO A 99 0.51 31.27 -8.14
CA PRO A 99 0.50 31.75 -6.75
C PRO A 99 1.89 31.70 -6.12
N HIS A 100 2.29 32.79 -5.44
CA HIS A 100 3.54 32.81 -4.67
C HIS A 100 3.50 31.81 -3.50
N ARG A 101 4.65 31.24 -3.14
CA ARG A 101 4.81 30.25 -2.05
C ARG A 101 4.20 30.67 -0.71
N SER A 102 4.31 31.94 -0.34
CA SER A 102 3.72 32.45 0.91
C SER A 102 2.19 32.51 0.85
N THR A 103 1.62 32.69 -0.34
CA THR A 103 0.17 32.65 -0.55
C THR A 103 -0.36 31.22 -0.51
N LEU A 104 0.38 30.25 -1.08
CA LEU A 104 0.09 28.82 -0.92
C LEU A 104 0.10 28.39 0.55
N SER A 105 1.15 28.78 1.30
CA SER A 105 1.25 28.46 2.72
C SER A 105 0.07 29.03 3.52
N ARG A 106 -0.31 30.29 3.27
CA ARG A 106 -1.50 30.88 3.90
C ARG A 106 -2.79 30.15 3.47
N PHE A 107 -2.89 29.69 2.22
CA PHE A 107 -4.05 28.93 1.73
C PHE A 107 -4.22 27.64 2.53
N LEU A 108 -3.17 26.82 2.60
CA LEU A 108 -3.17 25.56 3.35
C LEU A 108 -3.47 25.78 4.84
N ALA A 109 -2.93 26.85 5.42
CA ALA A 109 -3.18 27.21 6.81
C ALA A 109 -4.63 27.69 7.09
N SER A 110 -5.36 28.08 6.04
CA SER A 110 -6.72 28.63 6.16
C SER A 110 -7.83 27.64 5.87
N LEU A 111 -7.51 26.48 5.28
CA LEU A 111 -8.50 25.45 4.92
C LEU A 111 -9.30 25.00 6.16
N ASP A 112 -10.59 24.77 5.95
CA ASP A 112 -11.54 24.34 6.98
C ASP A 112 -12.09 22.93 6.68
N GLN A 113 -12.81 22.37 7.65
CA GLN A 113 -13.35 21.01 7.54
C GLN A 113 -14.33 20.85 6.37
N PRO A 114 -15.32 21.76 6.15
CA PRO A 114 -16.26 21.62 5.04
C PRO A 114 -15.57 21.58 3.67
N THR A 115 -14.52 22.38 3.47
CA THR A 115 -13.74 22.37 2.22
C THR A 115 -13.03 21.02 2.03
N VAL A 116 -12.44 20.47 3.09
CA VAL A 116 -11.74 19.17 3.02
C VAL A 116 -12.73 18.00 2.83
N GLU A 117 -13.93 18.06 3.41
CA GLU A 117 -14.96 17.06 3.12
C GLU A 117 -15.44 17.13 1.67
N ALA A 118 -15.70 18.32 1.12
CA ALA A 118 -16.06 18.46 -0.28
C ALA A 118 -14.95 17.93 -1.21
N TRP A 119 -13.69 18.21 -0.88
CA TRP A 119 -12.54 17.68 -1.60
C TRP A 119 -12.47 16.14 -1.57
N ARG A 120 -12.78 15.54 -0.42
CA ARG A 120 -12.81 14.08 -0.24
C ARG A 120 -13.97 13.43 -1.00
N SER A 121 -15.16 14.01 -0.96
CA SER A 121 -16.31 13.51 -1.72
C SER A 121 -15.98 13.47 -3.20
N LEU A 122 -15.41 14.56 -3.74
CA LEU A 122 -15.03 14.61 -5.14
C LEU A 122 -13.92 13.60 -5.50
N PHE A 123 -12.95 13.39 -4.62
CA PHE A 123 -11.94 12.35 -4.78
C PHE A 123 -12.56 10.94 -4.88
N LEU A 124 -13.53 10.63 -4.02
CA LEU A 124 -14.20 9.33 -4.02
C LEU A 124 -15.10 9.17 -5.25
N GLU A 125 -15.83 10.22 -5.64
CA GLU A 125 -16.65 10.24 -6.86
C GLU A 125 -15.80 10.02 -8.13
N ASP A 126 -14.66 10.70 -8.25
CA ASP A 126 -13.75 10.52 -9.38
C ASP A 126 -13.14 9.12 -9.41
N LEU A 127 -12.71 8.58 -8.25
CA LEU A 127 -12.25 7.20 -8.14
C LEU A 127 -13.31 6.24 -8.67
N VAL A 128 -14.53 6.37 -8.18
CA VAL A 128 -15.68 5.55 -8.57
C VAL A 128 -15.90 5.57 -10.08
N LEU A 129 -15.93 6.76 -10.69
CA LEU A 129 -16.14 6.94 -12.12
C LEU A 129 -15.04 6.29 -12.97
N ARG A 130 -13.77 6.38 -12.54
CA ARG A 130 -12.64 5.80 -13.28
C ARG A 130 -12.52 4.29 -13.08
N THR A 131 -12.75 3.82 -11.86
CA THR A 131 -12.65 2.38 -11.56
C THR A 131 -13.67 1.59 -12.39
N ALA A 132 -14.88 2.13 -12.58
CA ALA A 132 -15.90 1.58 -13.48
C ALA A 132 -15.42 1.24 -14.89
N GLN A 133 -14.53 2.08 -15.41
CA GLN A 133 -14.13 2.06 -16.81
C GLN A 133 -12.91 1.18 -17.00
N THR A 134 -12.03 1.12 -16.00
CA THR A 134 -10.66 0.60 -16.19
C THR A 134 -10.38 -0.67 -15.39
N PHE A 135 -11.03 -0.89 -14.25
CA PHE A 135 -10.76 -2.01 -13.36
C PHE A 135 -12.04 -2.71 -12.90
N PRO A 136 -12.23 -4.00 -13.24
CA PRO A 136 -13.00 -4.88 -12.37
C PRO A 136 -12.45 -4.74 -10.93
N PRO A 137 -13.24 -4.89 -9.86
CA PRO A 137 -12.75 -4.64 -8.50
C PRO A 137 -11.76 -5.69 -7.97
N GLY A 138 -11.58 -6.80 -8.68
CA GLY A 138 -10.77 -7.96 -8.27
C GLY A 138 -11.52 -8.72 -7.21
N GLY A 139 -10.84 -9.55 -6.42
CA GLY A 139 -11.54 -10.21 -5.33
C GLY A 139 -10.83 -11.38 -4.69
N LEU A 140 -11.49 -11.87 -3.66
CA LEU A 140 -11.20 -13.14 -2.99
C LEU A 140 -12.37 -14.07 -3.28
N TRP A 141 -12.12 -15.25 -3.82
CA TRP A 141 -13.14 -16.29 -3.97
C TRP A 141 -12.95 -17.31 -2.86
N ASP A 142 -13.99 -17.51 -2.07
CA ASP A 142 -13.97 -18.44 -0.94
C ASP A 142 -14.10 -19.90 -1.40
N ARG A 143 -14.06 -20.83 -0.44
CA ARG A 143 -14.14 -22.27 -0.70
C ARG A 143 -15.49 -22.74 -1.28
N LEU A 144 -16.50 -21.87 -1.27
CA LEU A 144 -17.81 -22.08 -1.88
C LEU A 144 -17.94 -21.36 -3.23
N GLY A 145 -16.86 -20.76 -3.73
CA GLY A 145 -16.83 -19.99 -4.97
C GLY A 145 -17.48 -18.61 -4.87
N ARG A 146 -17.83 -18.13 -3.66
CA ARG A 146 -18.44 -16.81 -3.48
C ARG A 146 -17.36 -15.73 -3.52
N HIS A 147 -17.70 -14.63 -4.15
CA HIS A 147 -16.81 -13.49 -4.34
C HIS A 147 -16.87 -12.53 -3.15
N TRP A 148 -15.70 -12.05 -2.74
CA TRP A 148 -15.50 -11.09 -1.66
C TRP A 148 -14.56 -9.97 -2.09
N LEU A 149 -14.88 -8.74 -1.69
CA LEU A 149 -13.99 -7.59 -1.79
C LEU A 149 -13.30 -7.36 -0.46
N VAL A 150 -11.96 -7.34 -0.46
CA VAL A 150 -11.18 -7.08 0.75
C VAL A 150 -10.78 -5.61 0.77
N ILE A 151 -11.06 -4.94 1.89
CA ILE A 151 -10.70 -3.55 2.13
C ILE A 151 -9.87 -3.46 3.41
N ASP A 152 -8.68 -2.89 3.29
CA ASP A 152 -7.79 -2.64 4.41
C ASP A 152 -8.10 -1.28 5.04
N VAL A 153 -8.22 -1.26 6.38
CA VAL A 153 -8.28 -0.01 7.15
C VAL A 153 -7.19 -0.04 8.21
N ASP A 154 -6.33 0.98 8.17
CA ASP A 154 -5.18 1.06 9.07
C ASP A 154 -4.88 2.47 9.54
N GLY A 155 -4.48 2.59 10.81
CA GLY A 155 -4.13 3.84 11.47
C GLY A 155 -2.62 4.01 11.54
N THR A 156 -2.05 4.82 10.64
CA THR A 156 -0.63 5.16 10.64
C THR A 156 -0.33 6.37 11.53
N LYS A 157 0.94 6.57 11.90
CA LYS A 157 1.38 7.64 12.81
C LYS A 157 2.57 8.39 12.26
N GLN A 158 2.54 9.71 12.29
CA GLN A 158 3.70 10.54 11.98
C GLN A 158 4.18 11.28 13.22
N ALA A 159 5.38 10.94 13.69
CA ALA A 159 6.00 11.59 14.85
C ALA A 159 6.76 12.85 14.43
N ALA A 160 6.66 13.91 15.21
CA ALA A 160 7.42 15.14 15.05
C ALA A 160 8.27 15.41 16.29
N ARG A 161 9.46 15.96 16.07
CA ARG A 161 10.35 16.40 17.15
C ARG A 161 10.12 17.85 17.51
N GLN A 162 10.03 18.12 18.80
CA GLN A 162 9.91 19.45 19.35
C GLN A 162 11.27 19.92 19.88
N ARG A 163 11.85 20.92 19.22
CA ARG A 163 13.06 21.59 19.73
C ARG A 163 12.71 22.40 20.99
N ALA A 164 13.72 22.62 21.83
CA ALA A 164 13.63 23.55 22.95
C ALA A 164 13.24 24.94 22.44
N LEU A 165 12.30 25.59 23.12
CA LEU A 165 11.90 26.96 22.80
C LEU A 165 12.88 27.92 23.50
N PRO A 166 13.39 28.95 22.81
CA PRO A 166 14.21 29.96 23.46
C PRO A 166 13.34 30.74 24.46
N SER A 167 13.83 30.91 25.69
CA SER A 167 13.18 31.72 26.74
C SER A 167 14.17 32.77 27.25
N LEU A 168 14.14 33.95 26.63
CA LEU A 168 14.82 35.15 27.12
C LEU A 168 13.75 36.23 27.32
N ALA A 169 13.91 37.08 28.33
CA ALA A 169 12.94 38.14 28.64
C ALA A 169 12.76 39.16 27.49
N GLU A 170 13.78 39.29 26.63
CA GLU A 170 13.76 40.18 25.47
C GLU A 170 13.08 39.56 24.23
N LEU A 171 12.80 38.26 24.25
CA LEU A 171 12.18 37.56 23.12
C LEU A 171 10.65 37.56 23.26
N PRO A 172 9.91 37.72 22.14
CA PRO A 172 8.47 37.48 22.11
C PRO A 172 8.13 36.05 22.58
N SER A 173 6.91 35.87 23.09
CA SER A 173 6.41 34.55 23.51
C SER A 173 6.59 33.52 22.39
N ALA A 174 7.40 32.50 22.68
CA ALA A 174 7.64 31.41 21.76
C ALA A 174 6.35 30.61 21.53
N HIS A 175 6.09 30.21 20.29
CA HIS A 175 4.98 29.34 19.92
C HIS A 175 5.50 28.16 19.09
N ARG A 176 4.92 26.97 19.23
CA ARG A 176 5.34 25.83 18.40
C ARG A 176 4.55 25.82 17.11
N ARG A 177 5.23 25.49 16.01
CA ARG A 177 4.62 25.41 14.69
C ARG A 177 3.64 24.24 14.56
N PHE A 178 3.91 23.13 15.25
CA PHE A 178 3.14 21.89 15.10
C PHE A 178 1.93 21.76 16.05
N ASP A 179 1.68 22.71 16.96
CA ASP A 179 0.59 22.59 17.96
C ASP A 179 -0.81 22.52 17.34
N ARG A 180 -0.97 22.98 16.09
CA ARG A 180 -2.24 22.95 15.35
C ARG A 180 -2.47 21.66 14.54
N VAL A 181 -1.49 20.78 14.48
CA VAL A 181 -1.55 19.55 13.65
C VAL A 181 -1.06 18.30 14.37
N CYS A 182 -0.29 18.46 15.46
CA CYS A 182 0.21 17.38 16.30
C CYS A 182 -0.16 17.60 17.76
N ALA A 183 -0.25 16.51 18.51
CA ALA A 183 -0.42 16.50 19.96
C ALA A 183 0.39 15.32 20.57
N PRO A 184 0.57 15.27 21.90
CA PRO A 184 1.17 14.11 22.56
C PRO A 184 0.44 12.81 22.19
N ALA A 185 1.20 11.73 21.95
CA ALA A 185 0.64 10.47 21.46
C ALA A 185 1.49 9.27 21.87
N TYR A 186 0.94 8.06 21.73
CA TYR A 186 1.75 6.85 21.79
C TYR A 186 2.57 6.71 20.51
N LEU A 187 3.88 6.85 20.59
CA LEU A 187 4.78 6.89 19.43
C LEU A 187 5.33 5.51 19.01
N GLY A 188 5.12 4.48 19.84
CA GLY A 188 5.70 3.17 19.63
C GLY A 188 7.22 3.25 19.47
N ARG A 189 7.73 2.82 18.30
CA ARG A 189 9.17 2.85 17.97
C ARG A 189 9.62 4.16 17.33
N LYS A 190 8.70 5.08 16.98
CA LYS A 190 9.03 6.34 16.30
C LYS A 190 9.66 7.32 17.30
N ARG A 191 10.65 8.10 16.83
CA ARG A 191 11.35 9.11 17.64
C ARG A 191 10.67 10.47 17.50
N GLY A 192 10.08 10.99 18.57
CA GLY A 192 9.43 12.30 18.63
C GLY A 192 8.87 12.57 20.01
N GLU A 193 8.19 13.70 20.19
CA GLU A 193 7.46 14.06 21.41
C GLU A 193 5.96 14.21 21.14
N VAL A 194 5.59 14.53 19.89
CA VAL A 194 4.20 14.66 19.44
C VAL A 194 3.98 13.90 18.14
N ALA A 195 2.73 13.59 17.82
CA ALA A 195 2.38 12.94 16.55
C ALA A 195 1.07 13.45 15.96
N ARG A 196 0.82 13.04 14.72
CA ARG A 196 -0.47 13.03 14.02
C ARG A 196 -0.78 11.58 13.63
N THR A 197 -2.04 11.19 13.69
CA THR A 197 -2.52 9.93 13.09
C THR A 197 -3.05 10.15 11.68
N ARG A 198 -3.03 9.09 10.89
CA ARG A 198 -3.68 9.02 9.58
C ARG A 198 -4.27 7.63 9.40
N THR A 199 -5.58 7.52 9.50
CA THR A 199 -6.35 6.34 9.09
C THR A 199 -6.52 6.35 7.58
N THR A 200 -6.08 5.29 6.91
CA THR A 200 -6.19 5.11 5.46
C THR A 200 -7.08 3.92 5.12
N VAL A 201 -7.79 4.02 4.00
CA VAL A 201 -8.69 2.98 3.48
C VAL A 201 -8.21 2.56 2.10
N LEU A 202 -7.87 1.28 1.92
CA LEU A 202 -7.33 0.75 0.66
C LEU A 202 -8.16 -0.44 0.17
N GLN A 203 -8.50 -0.44 -1.12
CA GLN A 203 -9.04 -1.62 -1.77
C GLN A 203 -7.89 -2.59 -2.06
N ALA A 204 -7.88 -3.76 -1.43
CA ALA A 204 -6.70 -4.62 -1.36
C ALA A 204 -6.28 -5.26 -2.70
N HIS A 205 -7.19 -5.36 -3.66
CA HIS A 205 -6.95 -6.10 -4.92
C HIS A 205 -6.36 -5.19 -6.01
N SER A 206 -6.84 -3.96 -6.08
CA SER A 206 -6.46 -2.92 -7.05
C SER A 206 -5.51 -1.87 -6.49
N HIS A 207 -5.35 -1.82 -5.15
CA HIS A 207 -4.58 -0.80 -4.42
C HIS A 207 -5.04 0.64 -4.67
N HIS A 208 -6.33 0.84 -4.97
CA HIS A 208 -6.93 2.17 -4.93
C HIS A 208 -7.18 2.60 -3.49
N TRP A 209 -6.79 3.84 -3.18
CA TRP A 209 -7.15 4.49 -1.92
C TRP A 209 -8.60 4.94 -2.00
N LEU A 210 -9.42 4.60 -1.01
CA LEU A 210 -10.81 5.06 -0.88
C LEU A 210 -10.93 6.29 0.03
N GLY A 211 -9.93 6.53 0.88
CA GLY A 211 -9.94 7.68 1.77
C GLY A 211 -8.76 7.73 2.75
N THR A 212 -8.58 8.94 3.29
CA THR A 212 -7.63 9.23 4.35
C THR A 212 -8.25 10.22 5.34
N PHE A 213 -8.01 9.99 6.63
CA PHE A 213 -8.58 10.73 7.75
C PHE A 213 -7.51 10.90 8.83
N GLY A 214 -7.31 12.07 9.41
CA GLY A 214 -6.26 12.20 10.41
C GLY A 214 -6.47 13.31 11.43
N GLY A 215 -6.08 13.01 12.67
CA GLY A 215 -6.13 13.93 13.80
C GLY A 215 -4.77 14.16 14.46
N PRO A 216 -4.63 15.23 15.25
CA PRO A 216 -3.47 15.39 16.11
C PRO A 216 -3.43 14.28 17.18
N GLY A 217 -2.23 13.95 17.65
CA GLY A 217 -2.03 13.01 18.76
C GLY A 217 -2.27 11.56 18.36
N ASN A 218 -3.13 10.88 19.11
CA ASN A 218 -3.64 9.55 18.78
C ASN A 218 -4.89 9.60 17.88
N GLY A 219 -5.33 10.80 17.47
CA GLY A 219 -6.54 11.00 16.68
C GLY A 219 -7.83 10.57 17.37
N ASP A 220 -8.93 10.64 16.62
CA ASP A 220 -10.20 10.02 16.97
C ASP A 220 -10.34 8.74 16.13
N TYR A 221 -9.60 7.70 16.49
CA TYR A 221 -9.56 6.47 15.68
C TYR A 221 -10.95 5.81 15.51
N ARG A 222 -11.91 6.08 16.42
CA ARG A 222 -13.29 5.58 16.29
C ARG A 222 -14.07 6.40 15.27
N GLY A 223 -14.03 7.73 15.37
CA GLY A 223 -14.66 8.62 14.38
C GLY A 223 -14.01 8.47 13.00
N GLU A 224 -12.69 8.32 12.93
CA GLU A 224 -11.95 8.04 11.69
C GLU A 224 -12.37 6.70 11.07
N LEU A 225 -12.56 5.65 11.89
CA LEU A 225 -13.07 4.35 11.41
C LEU A 225 -14.53 4.44 10.94
N ALA A 226 -15.39 5.21 11.62
CA ALA A 226 -16.76 5.42 11.18
C ALA A 226 -16.80 6.10 9.80
N ARG A 227 -15.94 7.11 9.59
CA ARG A 227 -15.80 7.75 8.28
C ARG A 227 -15.20 6.84 7.21
N ALA A 228 -14.25 5.98 7.59
CA ALA A 228 -13.74 4.94 6.70
C ALA A 228 -14.85 3.97 6.29
N HIS A 229 -15.71 3.58 7.23
CA HIS A 229 -16.87 2.75 6.97
C HIS A 229 -17.86 3.44 6.03
N ASP A 230 -18.16 4.73 6.20
CA ASP A 230 -19.02 5.48 5.28
C ASP A 230 -18.47 5.48 3.85
N ALA A 231 -17.16 5.71 3.68
CA ALA A 231 -16.52 5.64 2.35
C ALA A 231 -16.62 4.23 1.73
N ILE A 232 -16.48 3.18 2.55
CA ILE A 232 -16.66 1.79 2.12
C ILE A 232 -18.10 1.51 1.69
N LEU A 233 -19.09 1.99 2.44
CA LEU A 233 -20.52 1.84 2.10
C LEU A 233 -20.84 2.55 0.77
N SER A 234 -20.36 3.78 0.59
CA SER A 234 -20.53 4.50 -0.67
C SER A 234 -19.90 3.76 -1.85
N TYR A 235 -18.69 3.24 -1.68
CA TYR A 235 -18.00 2.49 -2.72
C TYR A 235 -18.69 1.15 -3.05
N ALA A 236 -19.15 0.41 -2.03
CA ALA A 236 -19.88 -0.83 -2.21
C ALA A 236 -21.24 -0.61 -2.90
N GLY A 237 -21.96 0.44 -2.50
CA GLY A 237 -23.22 0.86 -3.13
C GLY A 237 -23.03 1.20 -4.60
N TRP A 238 -21.95 1.90 -4.94
CA TRP A 238 -21.62 2.19 -6.33
C TRP A 238 -21.28 0.94 -7.14
N LEU A 239 -20.51 0.00 -6.58
CA LEU A 239 -20.25 -1.31 -7.20
C LEU A 239 -21.50 -2.20 -7.30
N CYS A 240 -22.63 -1.78 -6.73
CA CYS A 240 -23.84 -2.61 -6.55
C CYS A 240 -23.52 -3.94 -5.84
N MET A 241 -22.53 -3.91 -4.94
CA MET A 241 -22.08 -5.08 -4.21
C MET A 241 -22.79 -5.20 -2.86
N PRO A 242 -23.35 -6.38 -2.52
CA PRO A 242 -23.90 -6.63 -1.20
C PRO A 242 -22.84 -6.41 -0.11
N LEU A 243 -23.22 -5.77 1.00
CA LEU A 243 -22.31 -5.58 2.15
C LEU A 243 -21.78 -6.90 2.71
N SER A 244 -22.56 -7.98 2.58
CA SER A 244 -22.14 -9.34 2.95
C SER A 244 -21.01 -9.91 2.10
N GLN A 245 -20.65 -9.26 0.98
CA GLN A 245 -19.49 -9.59 0.15
C GLN A 245 -18.31 -8.62 0.37
N ILE A 246 -18.43 -7.66 1.28
CA ILE A 246 -17.32 -6.78 1.67
C ILE A 246 -16.67 -7.35 2.93
N MET A 247 -15.34 -7.46 2.95
CA MET A 247 -14.55 -7.89 4.09
C MET A 247 -13.57 -6.79 4.49
N ILE A 248 -13.79 -6.17 5.65
CA ILE A 248 -12.89 -5.16 6.21
C ILE A 248 -11.80 -5.84 7.03
N ARG A 249 -10.55 -5.72 6.59
CA ARG A 249 -9.37 -6.22 7.31
C ARG A 249 -8.77 -5.11 8.16
N LEU A 250 -8.68 -5.34 9.47
CA LEU A 250 -8.36 -4.34 10.48
C LEU A 250 -7.09 -4.70 11.26
N ASP A 251 -6.25 -3.70 11.55
CA ASP A 251 -5.17 -3.86 12.54
C ASP A 251 -5.70 -3.97 13.99
N GLY A 252 -4.86 -4.49 14.88
CA GLY A 252 -5.11 -4.60 16.31
C GLY A 252 -5.38 -3.27 17.03
N LEU A 253 -5.12 -2.11 16.42
CA LEU A 253 -5.65 -0.84 16.91
C LEU A 253 -7.17 -0.91 17.13
N TYR A 254 -7.88 -1.47 16.14
CA TYR A 254 -9.35 -1.57 16.08
C TYR A 254 -9.91 -2.86 16.67
N GLY A 255 -9.05 -3.81 17.06
CA GLY A 255 -9.38 -5.13 17.60
C GLY A 255 -10.00 -5.14 19.00
N ASN A 256 -11.05 -4.36 19.22
CA ASN A 256 -11.83 -4.30 20.45
C ASN A 256 -13.32 -4.47 20.11
N GLY A 257 -14.03 -5.30 20.87
CA GLY A 257 -15.42 -5.64 20.57
C GLY A 257 -16.37 -4.43 20.51
N GLY A 258 -16.15 -3.40 21.32
CA GLY A 258 -16.93 -2.17 21.28
C GLY A 258 -16.61 -1.25 20.10
N VAL A 259 -15.53 -1.50 19.33
CA VAL A 259 -15.24 -0.81 18.06
C VAL A 259 -15.83 -1.62 16.90
N LEU A 260 -15.69 -2.94 16.95
CA LEU A 260 -16.13 -3.85 15.89
C LEU A 260 -17.66 -4.02 15.86
N LYS A 261 -18.36 -3.82 16.98
CA LYS A 261 -19.81 -3.98 17.09
C LYS A 261 -20.57 -3.22 15.99
N ASP A 262 -20.25 -1.95 15.79
CA ASP A 262 -20.99 -1.09 14.86
C ASP A 262 -20.77 -1.52 13.40
N LEU A 263 -19.55 -1.99 13.06
CA LEU A 263 -19.25 -2.57 11.75
C LEU A 263 -20.01 -3.87 11.51
N VAL A 264 -20.00 -4.79 12.48
CA VAL A 264 -20.71 -6.07 12.33
C VAL A 264 -22.23 -5.85 12.19
N GLN A 265 -22.78 -4.85 12.89
CA GLN A 265 -24.20 -4.51 12.80
C GLN A 265 -24.61 -3.88 11.46
N SER A 266 -23.69 -3.26 10.72
CA SER A 266 -23.99 -2.75 9.37
C SER A 266 -24.07 -3.84 8.31
N GLY A 267 -23.64 -5.07 8.63
CA GLY A 267 -23.70 -6.23 7.73
C GLY A 267 -22.44 -6.42 6.88
N VAL A 268 -21.38 -5.63 7.09
CA VAL A 268 -20.08 -5.88 6.46
C VAL A 268 -19.34 -7.03 7.15
N GLY A 269 -18.54 -7.75 6.38
CA GLY A 269 -17.59 -8.71 6.91
C GLY A 269 -16.43 -8.04 7.62
N ILE A 270 -15.88 -8.67 8.67
CA ILE A 270 -14.64 -8.20 9.32
C ILE A 270 -13.64 -9.35 9.46
N THR A 271 -12.35 -8.99 9.43
CA THR A 271 -11.27 -9.84 9.93
C THR A 271 -10.20 -8.97 10.62
N GLY A 272 -9.76 -9.34 11.81
CA GLY A 272 -8.78 -8.52 12.53
C GLY A 272 -8.27 -9.19 13.79
N ARG A 273 -7.07 -8.78 14.22
CA ARG A 273 -6.48 -9.26 15.48
C ARG A 273 -7.14 -8.58 16.66
N SER A 274 -7.62 -9.36 17.63
CA SER A 274 -8.13 -8.85 18.90
C SER A 274 -6.99 -8.65 19.90
N LYS A 275 -7.05 -7.55 20.65
CA LYS A 275 -6.21 -7.32 21.84
C LYS A 275 -6.93 -7.66 23.15
N ASP A 276 -8.19 -8.09 23.06
CA ASP A 276 -9.02 -8.46 24.20
C ASP A 276 -8.77 -9.92 24.60
N TYR A 277 -7.73 -10.14 25.41
CA TYR A 277 -7.38 -11.47 25.89
C TYR A 277 -8.32 -12.00 26.97
N GLY A 278 -9.29 -11.20 27.45
CA GLY A 278 -10.35 -11.69 28.33
C GLY A 278 -11.28 -12.69 27.63
N LEU A 279 -11.30 -12.69 26.29
CA LEU A 279 -12.03 -13.68 25.50
C LEU A 279 -11.53 -15.12 25.72
N LEU A 280 -10.28 -15.29 26.14
CA LEU A 280 -9.74 -16.61 26.51
C LEU A 280 -10.43 -17.18 27.75
N ASP A 281 -10.99 -16.34 28.62
CA ASP A 281 -11.59 -16.76 29.88
C ASP A 281 -13.08 -17.14 29.72
N LEU A 282 -13.63 -17.02 28.51
CA LEU A 282 -15.00 -17.44 28.23
C LEU A 282 -15.11 -18.98 28.29
N PRO A 283 -16.16 -19.52 28.94
CA PRO A 283 -16.34 -20.97 29.07
C PRO A 283 -16.31 -21.72 27.73
N SER A 284 -16.93 -21.15 26.69
CA SER A 284 -16.93 -21.75 25.34
C SER A 284 -15.53 -21.85 24.74
N VAL A 285 -14.67 -20.85 24.97
CA VAL A 285 -13.30 -20.81 24.47
C VAL A 285 -12.41 -21.77 25.26
N GLN A 286 -12.55 -21.81 26.59
CA GLN A 286 -11.83 -22.76 27.45
C GLN A 286 -12.16 -24.21 27.09
N THR A 287 -13.44 -24.54 26.93
CA THR A 287 -13.87 -25.86 26.47
C THR A 287 -13.28 -26.20 25.10
N ARG A 288 -13.24 -25.24 24.17
CA ARG A 288 -12.59 -25.48 22.87
C ARG A 288 -11.10 -25.73 23.02
N LEU A 289 -10.38 -24.99 23.84
CA LEU A 289 -8.93 -25.13 24.04
C LEU A 289 -8.52 -26.48 24.67
N GLN A 290 -9.44 -27.18 25.33
CA GLN A 290 -9.21 -28.52 25.90
C GLN A 290 -9.29 -29.64 24.84
N SER A 291 -9.91 -29.37 23.69
CA SER A 291 -10.00 -30.32 22.57
C SER A 291 -8.78 -30.18 21.63
N PRO A 292 -8.46 -31.19 20.80
CA PRO A 292 -7.40 -31.07 19.79
C PRO A 292 -7.58 -29.84 18.89
N ALA A 293 -6.49 -29.25 18.42
CA ALA A 293 -6.54 -28.12 17.49
C ALA A 293 -7.27 -28.50 16.19
N ASP A 294 -8.03 -27.57 15.62
CA ASP A 294 -8.74 -27.80 14.34
C ASP A 294 -7.75 -27.95 13.19
N GLN A 295 -6.70 -27.15 13.20
CA GLN A 295 -5.64 -27.15 12.20
C GLN A 295 -4.30 -26.77 12.82
N GLN A 296 -3.23 -27.15 12.14
CA GLN A 296 -1.90 -26.63 12.38
C GLN A 296 -1.42 -25.90 11.13
N THR A 297 -0.80 -24.75 11.33
CA THR A 297 -0.18 -23.99 10.24
C THR A 297 1.23 -23.62 10.62
N THR A 298 2.12 -23.62 9.65
CA THR A 298 3.51 -23.18 9.83
C THR A 298 3.70 -21.90 9.04
N HIS A 299 4.09 -20.84 9.72
CA HIS A 299 4.37 -19.58 9.04
C HIS A 299 5.56 -19.77 8.09
N PRO A 300 5.40 -19.51 6.78
CA PRO A 300 6.39 -19.89 5.77
C PRO A 300 7.75 -19.22 5.99
N GLU A 301 7.79 -17.95 6.42
CA GLU A 301 9.06 -17.24 6.63
C GLU A 301 9.74 -17.51 7.98
N SER A 302 8.97 -17.55 9.08
CA SER A 302 9.52 -17.68 10.43
C SER A 302 9.67 -19.13 10.90
N GLY A 303 9.05 -20.09 10.20
CA GLY A 303 8.95 -21.48 10.63
C GLY A 303 8.13 -21.68 11.90
N ALA A 304 7.47 -20.63 12.41
CA ALA A 304 6.66 -20.70 13.62
C ALA A 304 5.41 -21.54 13.35
N SER A 305 5.34 -22.72 13.99
CA SER A 305 4.16 -23.58 13.97
C SER A 305 3.14 -23.08 14.97
N ARG A 306 1.89 -22.94 14.51
CA ARG A 306 0.74 -22.50 15.30
C ARG A 306 -0.33 -23.58 15.28
N SER A 307 -0.82 -23.94 16.45
CA SER A 307 -2.05 -24.69 16.62
C SER A 307 -3.23 -23.73 16.58
N LEU A 308 -4.23 -24.00 15.74
CA LEU A 308 -5.40 -23.16 15.54
C LEU A 308 -6.64 -23.80 16.15
N PHE A 309 -7.39 -23.02 16.92
CA PHE A 309 -8.64 -23.41 17.55
C PHE A 309 -9.74 -22.48 17.07
N ASP A 310 -10.81 -23.05 16.57
CA ASP A 310 -11.94 -22.38 15.95
C ASP A 310 -13.13 -22.35 16.93
N CYS A 311 -13.45 -21.14 17.38
CA CYS A 311 -14.58 -20.86 18.24
C CYS A 311 -15.66 -20.16 17.40
N PRO A 312 -16.68 -20.88 16.90
CA PRO A 312 -17.59 -20.37 15.86
C PRO A 312 -18.48 -19.20 16.31
N ALA A 313 -18.75 -19.07 17.61
CA ALA A 313 -19.60 -18.02 18.16
C ALA A 313 -19.08 -17.53 19.52
N VAL A 314 -18.53 -16.31 19.52
CA VAL A 314 -18.05 -15.59 20.69
C VAL A 314 -18.67 -14.19 20.71
N PRO A 315 -19.31 -13.76 21.82
CA PRO A 315 -19.91 -12.43 21.90
C PRO A 315 -18.84 -11.34 21.85
N LEU A 316 -18.97 -10.35 20.96
CA LEU A 316 -18.05 -9.21 20.90
C LEU A 316 -18.14 -8.32 22.15
N THR A 317 -19.33 -8.21 22.72
CA THR A 317 -19.61 -7.51 23.99
C THR A 317 -20.69 -8.30 24.72
N PRO A 318 -20.92 -8.11 26.03
CA PRO A 318 -21.91 -8.88 26.78
C PRO A 318 -23.31 -8.92 26.17
N THR A 319 -23.71 -7.87 25.45
CA THR A 319 -25.00 -7.76 24.73
C THR A 319 -24.84 -7.57 23.22
N GLY A 320 -23.66 -7.87 22.68
CA GLY A 320 -23.30 -7.62 21.28
C GLY A 320 -23.51 -8.83 20.37
N PRO A 321 -23.31 -8.63 19.05
CA PRO A 321 -23.34 -9.75 18.11
C PRO A 321 -22.22 -10.75 18.42
N CYS A 322 -22.48 -12.02 18.11
CA CYS A 322 -21.46 -13.06 18.13
C CYS A 322 -20.66 -13.05 16.83
N VAL A 323 -19.36 -13.26 16.95
CA VAL A 323 -18.45 -13.46 15.81
C VAL A 323 -17.66 -14.74 16.02
N ARG A 324 -17.01 -15.22 14.96
CA ARG A 324 -16.08 -16.32 15.05
C ARG A 324 -14.73 -15.84 15.59
N LEU A 325 -14.15 -16.59 16.51
CA LEU A 325 -12.84 -16.33 17.09
C LEU A 325 -11.90 -17.48 16.71
N ILE A 326 -10.78 -17.15 16.07
CA ILE A 326 -9.66 -18.07 15.88
C ILE A 326 -8.62 -17.78 16.95
N VAL A 327 -8.30 -18.79 17.75
CA VAL A 327 -7.20 -18.74 18.72
C VAL A 327 -6.01 -19.47 18.12
N ALA A 328 -4.92 -18.75 17.89
CA ALA A 328 -3.67 -19.34 17.45
C ALA A 328 -2.70 -19.44 18.64
N THR A 329 -2.13 -20.62 18.85
CA THR A 329 -1.20 -20.87 19.96
C THR A 329 0.12 -21.42 19.47
N HIS A 330 1.21 -21.02 20.13
CA HIS A 330 2.52 -21.61 19.93
C HIS A 330 3.30 -21.66 21.24
N PRO A 331 4.12 -22.71 21.45
CA PRO A 331 4.97 -22.80 22.63
C PRO A 331 6.08 -21.75 22.59
N THR A 332 6.45 -21.22 23.76
CA THR A 332 7.64 -20.38 23.92
C THR A 332 8.48 -20.89 25.08
N SER A 333 9.80 -20.99 24.85
CA SER A 333 10.77 -21.23 25.91
C SER A 333 11.19 -19.94 26.63
N SER A 334 10.79 -18.78 26.09
CA SER A 334 11.09 -17.48 26.69
C SER A 334 10.03 -17.08 27.71
N THR A 335 10.48 -16.69 28.89
CA THR A 335 9.67 -16.08 29.95
C THR A 335 9.44 -14.58 29.74
N SER A 336 10.09 -13.96 28.75
CA SER A 336 9.89 -12.55 28.42
C SER A 336 8.53 -12.31 27.78
N LYS A 337 7.87 -11.18 28.09
CA LYS A 337 6.63 -10.77 27.43
C LYS A 337 6.78 -10.83 25.90
N PRO A 338 5.95 -11.60 25.19
CA PRO A 338 6.06 -11.72 23.75
C PRO A 338 5.72 -10.37 23.09
N PRO A 339 6.31 -10.08 21.91
CA PRO A 339 6.01 -8.85 21.18
C PRO A 339 4.56 -8.82 20.66
N ILE A 340 3.98 -9.99 20.40
CA ILE A 340 2.62 -10.20 19.90
C ILE A 340 2.03 -11.37 20.70
N GLY A 341 0.76 -11.24 21.09
CA GLY A 341 0.09 -12.27 21.89
C GLY A 341 0.16 -12.03 23.40
N VAL A 342 -0.49 -12.91 24.15
CA VAL A 342 -0.37 -13.00 25.61
C VAL A 342 0.27 -14.34 25.99
N LEU A 343 1.20 -14.31 26.94
CA LEU A 343 1.81 -15.51 27.50
C LEU A 343 0.95 -16.04 28.65
N ARG A 344 0.52 -17.30 28.57
CA ARG A 344 -0.09 -18.07 29.66
C ARG A 344 0.50 -19.47 29.65
N ASP A 345 1.04 -19.93 30.78
CA ASP A 345 1.57 -21.29 30.96
C ASP A 345 2.52 -21.77 29.83
N ALA A 346 3.55 -20.97 29.54
CA ALA A 346 4.54 -21.22 28.47
C ALA A 346 3.97 -21.30 27.03
N MET A 347 2.71 -20.94 26.85
CA MET A 347 2.04 -20.82 25.55
C MET A 347 1.73 -19.37 25.24
N VAL A 348 2.01 -18.95 24.01
CA VAL A 348 1.59 -17.64 23.50
C VAL A 348 0.26 -17.79 22.79
N TYR A 349 -0.69 -16.92 23.11
CA TYR A 349 -2.02 -16.88 22.51
C TYR A 349 -2.18 -15.62 21.66
N GLU A 350 -2.58 -15.80 20.41
CA GLU A 350 -2.98 -14.75 19.47
C GLU A 350 -4.46 -14.94 19.13
N LEU A 351 -5.21 -13.84 19.09
CA LEU A 351 -6.67 -13.86 18.88
C LEU A 351 -7.04 -13.15 17.59
N PHE A 352 -7.83 -13.80 16.74
CA PHE A 352 -8.32 -13.24 15.49
C PHE A 352 -9.83 -13.35 15.42
N LEU A 353 -10.51 -12.21 15.25
CA LEU A 353 -11.97 -12.14 15.14
C LEU A 353 -12.34 -12.06 13.66
N THR A 354 -13.39 -12.79 13.28
CA THR A 354 -13.91 -12.77 11.91
C THR A 354 -15.41 -13.02 11.88
N THR A 355 -16.10 -12.48 10.88
CA THR A 355 -17.48 -12.86 10.56
C THR A 355 -17.54 -13.94 9.46
N ALA A 356 -16.39 -14.34 8.92
CA ALA A 356 -16.29 -15.36 7.88
C ALA A 356 -16.75 -16.74 8.39
N SER A 357 -17.71 -17.34 7.69
CA SER A 357 -18.25 -18.67 8.03
C SER A 357 -17.17 -19.76 7.96
N PRO A 358 -17.18 -20.77 8.85
CA PRO A 358 -16.33 -21.95 8.76
C PRO A 358 -16.45 -22.72 7.43
N SER A 359 -17.62 -22.66 6.79
CA SER A 359 -17.84 -23.30 5.48
C SER A 359 -17.20 -22.56 4.32
N ALA A 360 -17.01 -21.25 4.45
CA ALA A 360 -16.39 -20.40 3.43
C ALA A 360 -14.87 -20.32 3.62
N PHE A 361 -14.43 -20.28 4.87
CA PHE A 361 -13.03 -20.13 5.25
C PHE A 361 -12.71 -21.03 6.45
N THR A 362 -11.67 -21.85 6.33
CA THR A 362 -11.08 -22.57 7.46
C THR A 362 -10.37 -21.61 8.42
N CYS A 363 -10.00 -22.09 9.61
CA CYS A 363 -9.26 -21.26 10.56
C CYS A 363 -7.88 -20.85 10.05
N ALA A 364 -7.21 -21.69 9.24
CA ALA A 364 -5.98 -21.29 8.55
C ALA A 364 -6.23 -20.20 7.50
N ASP A 365 -7.27 -20.31 6.66
CA ASP A 365 -7.55 -19.29 5.64
C ASP A 365 -7.78 -17.90 6.27
N VAL A 366 -8.47 -17.86 7.41
CA VAL A 366 -8.71 -16.60 8.16
C VAL A 366 -7.40 -16.01 8.67
N LEU A 367 -6.52 -16.86 9.23
CA LEU A 367 -5.21 -16.42 9.70
C LEU A 367 -4.35 -15.92 8.54
N ASP A 368 -4.28 -16.67 7.44
CA ASP A 368 -3.51 -16.30 6.24
C ASP A 368 -4.07 -15.02 5.63
N LEU A 369 -5.40 -14.84 5.58
CA LEU A 369 -6.03 -13.60 5.13
C LEU A 369 -5.63 -12.40 6.00
N TYR A 370 -5.57 -12.59 7.33
CA TYR A 370 -5.08 -11.54 8.24
C TYR A 370 -3.58 -11.26 8.02
N LEU A 371 -2.74 -12.30 7.94
CA LEU A 371 -1.29 -12.16 7.75
C LEU A 371 -0.95 -11.56 6.39
N HIS A 372 -1.77 -11.80 5.36
CA HIS A 372 -1.67 -11.15 4.06
C HIS A 372 -1.85 -9.61 4.14
N ARG A 373 -2.21 -9.03 5.30
CA ARG A 373 -2.09 -7.58 5.55
C ARG A 373 -0.66 -7.07 5.39
N GLY A 374 0.36 -7.94 5.42
CA GLY A 374 1.72 -7.55 5.02
C GLY A 374 1.80 -6.93 3.61
N SER A 375 0.88 -7.28 2.70
CA SER A 375 0.80 -6.64 1.38
C SER A 375 0.41 -5.15 1.49
N PHE A 376 -0.50 -4.81 2.41
CA PHE A 376 -0.91 -3.43 2.68
C PHE A 376 0.26 -2.57 3.19
N GLU A 377 1.11 -3.10 4.07
CA GLU A 377 2.32 -2.41 4.53
C GLU A 377 3.29 -2.11 3.38
N THR A 378 3.34 -2.99 2.37
CA THR A 378 4.12 -2.75 1.15
C THR A 378 3.56 -1.58 0.35
N VAL A 379 2.23 -1.43 0.30
CA VAL A 379 1.56 -0.29 -0.36
C VAL A 379 1.88 1.02 0.34
N LEU A 380 1.84 1.05 1.68
CA LEU A 380 2.24 2.23 2.45
C LEU A 380 3.70 2.60 2.21
N SER A 381 4.59 1.60 2.15
CA SER A 381 6.01 1.83 1.83
C SER A 381 6.20 2.37 0.41
N ASP A 382 5.46 1.84 -0.57
CA ASP A 382 5.49 2.36 -1.94
C ASP A 382 4.91 3.79 -2.01
N GLU A 383 3.84 4.09 -1.26
CA GLU A 383 3.27 5.45 -1.15
C GLU A 383 4.31 6.45 -0.61
N ASP A 384 5.01 6.08 0.46
CA ASP A 384 6.07 6.89 1.06
C ASP A 384 7.22 7.16 0.06
N GLN A 385 7.61 6.17 -0.72
CA GLN A 385 8.70 6.26 -1.70
C GLN A 385 8.30 7.02 -2.98
N GLU A 386 7.09 6.79 -3.50
CA GLU A 386 6.64 7.32 -4.79
C GLU A 386 5.97 8.70 -4.69
N GLN A 387 5.43 9.06 -3.53
CA GLN A 387 4.72 10.33 -3.32
C GLN A 387 5.15 11.09 -2.07
N SER A 388 5.66 10.38 -1.06
CA SER A 388 5.92 10.97 0.26
C SER A 388 4.68 11.69 0.81
N THR A 389 3.53 11.02 0.78
CA THR A 389 2.22 11.58 1.15
C THR A 389 2.20 12.21 2.54
N ASP A 390 2.95 11.64 3.49
CA ASP A 390 3.06 12.18 4.84
C ASP A 390 4.05 13.35 4.98
N ARG A 391 4.69 13.82 3.90
CA ARG A 391 5.51 15.04 3.98
C ARG A 391 4.71 16.21 4.54
N TRP A 392 5.32 16.95 5.46
CA TRP A 392 4.71 18.16 6.02
C TRP A 392 4.57 19.25 4.94
N CYS A 393 3.34 19.44 4.47
CA CYS A 393 2.96 20.50 3.52
C CYS A 393 2.18 21.62 4.22
N SER A 394 1.47 21.31 5.31
CA SER A 394 0.83 22.29 6.17
C SER A 394 1.09 21.99 7.65
N HIS A 395 0.99 23.04 8.47
CA HIS A 395 0.99 22.93 9.93
C HIS A 395 -0.43 22.99 10.53
N THR A 396 -1.46 22.81 9.71
CA THR A 396 -2.86 22.70 10.14
C THR A 396 -3.43 21.35 9.72
N ALA A 397 -4.38 20.83 10.50
CA ALA A 397 -4.99 19.53 10.22
C ALA A 397 -5.64 19.49 8.82
N CYS A 398 -6.55 20.42 8.53
CA CYS A 398 -7.22 20.49 7.23
C CYS A 398 -6.25 20.69 6.06
N GLY A 399 -5.23 21.54 6.22
CA GLY A 399 -4.24 21.76 5.16
C GLY A 399 -3.37 20.55 4.87
N GLN A 400 -3.00 19.78 5.90
CA GLN A 400 -2.22 18.56 5.72
C GLN A 400 -3.08 17.44 5.12
N GLU A 401 -4.34 17.33 5.54
CA GLU A 401 -5.29 16.35 5.03
C GLU A 401 -5.64 16.60 3.56
N PHE A 402 -5.82 17.86 3.16
CA PHE A 402 -6.03 18.24 1.76
C PHE A 402 -4.88 17.76 0.86
N TRP A 403 -3.64 17.95 1.31
CA TRP A 403 -2.44 17.44 0.64
C TRP A 403 -2.42 15.91 0.55
N GLN A 404 -2.77 15.23 1.64
CA GLN A 404 -2.78 13.76 1.69
C GLN A 404 -3.81 13.17 0.71
N ILE A 405 -5.02 13.76 0.65
CA ILE A 405 -6.06 13.35 -0.31
C ILE A 405 -5.59 13.58 -1.75
N LEU A 406 -5.01 14.75 -2.05
CA LEU A 406 -4.51 15.04 -3.40
C LEU A 406 -3.41 14.06 -3.83
N SER A 407 -2.51 13.68 -2.92
CA SER A 407 -1.46 12.71 -3.21
C SER A 407 -2.08 11.34 -3.54
N GLN A 408 -2.98 10.83 -2.70
CA GLN A 408 -3.71 9.59 -2.96
C GLN A 408 -4.56 9.64 -4.24
N TRP A 409 -5.08 10.80 -4.61
CA TRP A 409 -5.76 11.00 -5.89
C TRP A 409 -4.82 10.75 -7.06
N LEU A 410 -3.64 11.36 -7.04
CA LEU A 410 -2.61 11.11 -8.05
C LEU A 410 -2.13 9.66 -8.06
N TRP A 411 -2.14 8.98 -6.92
CA TRP A 411 -1.81 7.56 -6.84
C TRP A 411 -2.83 6.73 -7.63
N ASN A 412 -4.11 6.97 -7.39
CA ASN A 412 -5.21 6.30 -8.09
C ASN A 412 -5.17 6.59 -9.60
N LEU A 413 -4.88 7.83 -10.00
CA LEU A 413 -4.74 8.19 -11.42
C LEU A 413 -3.57 7.49 -12.11
N ARG A 414 -2.44 7.32 -11.41
CA ARG A 414 -1.30 6.57 -11.96
C ARG A 414 -1.62 5.09 -12.16
N LEU A 415 -2.50 4.49 -11.34
CA LEU A 415 -2.97 3.12 -11.55
C LEU A 415 -3.79 3.04 -12.85
N ASP A 416 -4.78 3.91 -12.99
CA ASP A 416 -5.65 4.03 -14.15
C ASP A 416 -4.87 4.28 -15.45
N LEU A 417 -4.04 5.33 -15.47
CA LEU A 417 -3.19 5.65 -16.62
C LEU A 417 -2.18 4.55 -16.94
N GLY A 418 -1.65 3.87 -15.93
CA GLY A 418 -0.78 2.72 -16.11
C GLY A 418 -1.47 1.54 -16.78
N GLN A 419 -2.74 1.29 -16.45
CA GLN A 419 -3.55 0.25 -17.07
C GLN A 419 -3.91 0.60 -18.52
N HIS A 420 -4.20 1.87 -18.84
CA HIS A 420 -4.39 2.30 -20.23
C HIS A 420 -3.09 2.27 -21.05
N LEU A 421 -1.95 2.52 -20.40
CA LEU A 421 -0.63 2.42 -21.01
C LEU A 421 -0.24 0.98 -21.34
N SER A 422 -0.43 0.07 -20.38
CA SER A 422 -0.03 -1.34 -20.50
C SER A 422 -1.13 -2.24 -19.93
N PRO A 423 -2.22 -2.48 -20.69
CA PRO A 423 -3.35 -3.28 -20.23
C PRO A 423 -2.89 -4.64 -19.72
N SER A 424 -3.25 -4.94 -18.48
CA SER A 424 -2.95 -6.22 -17.83
C SER A 424 -4.25 -6.91 -17.42
N PRO A 425 -4.43 -8.21 -17.73
CA PRO A 425 -5.61 -8.93 -17.28
C PRO A 425 -5.59 -9.09 -15.75
N LEU A 426 -6.77 -9.34 -15.17
CA LEU A 426 -6.88 -9.78 -13.79
C LEU A 426 -6.03 -11.05 -13.60
N ARG A 427 -5.08 -10.99 -12.68
CA ARG A 427 -4.30 -12.16 -12.28
C ARG A 427 -5.04 -12.88 -11.17
N VAL A 428 -5.30 -14.18 -11.35
CA VAL A 428 -5.86 -15.02 -10.30
C VAL A 428 -4.78 -15.97 -9.80
N THR A 429 -4.52 -15.94 -8.49
CA THR A 429 -3.56 -16.81 -7.81
C THR A 429 -4.28 -17.67 -6.79
N GLU A 430 -3.84 -18.92 -6.65
CA GLU A 430 -4.25 -19.74 -5.51
C GLU A 430 -3.76 -19.09 -4.21
N PHE A 431 -4.70 -18.69 -3.35
CA PHE A 431 -4.41 -18.08 -2.06
C PHE A 431 -4.25 -19.16 -0.98
N ALA A 432 -5.12 -20.17 -1.00
CA ALA A 432 -5.01 -21.36 -0.17
C ALA A 432 -5.47 -22.58 -0.97
N PRO A 433 -4.79 -23.73 -0.83
CA PRO A 433 -5.12 -24.93 -1.58
C PRO A 433 -6.51 -25.47 -1.21
N ALA A 434 -7.05 -26.31 -2.09
CA ALA A 434 -8.24 -27.09 -1.81
C ALA A 434 -8.03 -27.93 -0.53
N ALA A 435 -9.05 -27.98 0.33
CA ALA A 435 -8.97 -28.72 1.58
C ALA A 435 -9.79 -30.01 1.46
N GLU A 436 -9.20 -31.13 1.88
CA GLU A 436 -9.98 -32.35 2.08
C GLU A 436 -10.93 -32.16 3.28
N PRO A 437 -12.17 -32.67 3.21
CA PRO A 437 -13.10 -32.57 4.32
C PRO A 437 -12.49 -33.26 5.55
N LEU A 438 -12.50 -32.58 6.69
CA LEU A 438 -12.18 -33.22 7.97
C LEU A 438 -13.11 -34.42 8.15
N SER A 439 -12.53 -35.62 8.17
CA SER A 439 -13.26 -36.85 8.47
C SER A 439 -13.75 -36.76 9.92
N VAL A 440 -15.03 -36.45 10.12
CA VAL A 440 -15.66 -36.53 11.45
C VAL A 440 -15.64 -38.00 11.85
N PRO A 441 -14.96 -38.41 12.94
CA PRO A 441 -15.10 -39.77 13.43
C PRO A 441 -16.55 -39.99 13.87
N PRO A 442 -17.22 -41.07 13.43
CA PRO A 442 -18.60 -41.32 13.84
C PRO A 442 -18.68 -41.50 15.36
N SER A 443 -19.52 -40.68 15.97
CA SER A 443 -19.90 -40.74 17.38
C SER A 443 -20.52 -42.10 17.71
N ASN A 444 -19.92 -42.80 18.68
CA ASN A 444 -20.45 -43.85 19.54
C ASN A 444 -21.50 -44.80 18.94
N ALA A 445 -21.03 -45.96 18.47
CA ALA A 445 -21.81 -47.20 18.53
C ALA A 445 -21.13 -48.15 19.53
N VAL A 446 -21.95 -48.63 20.47
CA VAL A 446 -21.63 -49.57 21.56
C VAL A 446 -20.82 -50.76 21.03
N GLN A 447 -19.64 -51.00 21.61
CA GLN A 447 -18.90 -52.25 21.45
C GLN A 447 -19.19 -53.16 22.66
N GLU A 448 -19.85 -54.29 22.40
CA GLU A 448 -19.63 -55.51 23.18
C GLU A 448 -18.50 -56.33 22.56
N PRO A 449 -17.76 -57.13 23.38
CA PRO A 449 -16.48 -57.69 22.99
C PRO A 449 -16.63 -59.08 22.37
N LEU A 450 -15.71 -59.46 21.48
CA LEU A 450 -15.04 -60.77 21.41
C LEU A 450 -14.37 -61.00 20.04
N SER A 451 -13.04 -61.08 20.04
CA SER A 451 -12.30 -62.34 19.87
C SER A 451 -10.92 -62.10 19.23
N VAL A 452 -9.96 -62.77 19.83
CA VAL A 452 -8.52 -62.74 19.54
C VAL A 452 -8.22 -63.74 18.43
N ALA A 453 -7.44 -63.31 17.43
CA ALA A 453 -6.72 -64.18 16.50
C ALA A 453 -5.50 -63.43 15.90
N PRO A 454 -4.43 -64.13 15.49
CA PRO A 454 -3.06 -63.71 15.79
C PRO A 454 -2.37 -62.89 14.69
N HIS A 455 -1.34 -62.17 15.15
CA HIS A 455 -0.31 -61.47 14.38
C HIS A 455 0.21 -62.21 13.13
N GLU A 456 0.17 -61.53 11.98
CA GLU A 456 1.11 -61.70 10.87
C GLU A 456 2.01 -60.44 10.75
N PRO A 457 3.27 -60.58 10.31
CA PRO A 457 4.26 -59.50 10.37
C PRO A 457 4.05 -58.46 9.25
N PRO A 458 4.52 -57.21 9.43
CA PRO A 458 4.26 -56.13 8.50
C PRO A 458 5.04 -56.33 7.19
N ARG A 459 4.31 -56.38 6.06
CA ARG A 459 4.88 -56.08 4.74
C ARG A 459 5.21 -54.59 4.71
N LYS A 460 6.48 -54.29 4.41
CA LYS A 460 7.00 -52.94 4.19
C LYS A 460 6.24 -52.28 3.04
N SER A 461 5.46 -51.26 3.36
CA SER A 461 4.97 -50.27 2.39
C SER A 461 6.14 -49.41 1.90
N PRO A 462 6.17 -49.01 0.61
CA PRO A 462 7.25 -48.22 0.06
C PRO A 462 7.26 -46.82 0.71
N SER A 463 8.42 -46.44 1.23
CA SER A 463 8.72 -45.08 1.65
C SER A 463 8.49 -44.10 0.50
N VAL A 464 7.58 -43.15 0.69
CA VAL A 464 7.55 -41.90 -0.06
C VAL A 464 8.93 -41.25 0.12
N PRO A 465 9.64 -40.84 -0.95
CA PRO A 465 10.95 -40.23 -0.80
C PRO A 465 10.79 -38.89 -0.06
N ALA A 466 11.46 -38.80 1.09
CA ALA A 466 11.73 -37.54 1.75
C ALA A 466 12.47 -36.61 0.76
N ASN A 467 12.08 -35.34 0.72
CA ASN A 467 12.75 -34.29 -0.04
C ASN A 467 14.28 -34.46 0.00
N GLU A 468 14.89 -34.71 -1.17
CA GLU A 468 16.34 -34.63 -1.29
C GLU A 468 16.80 -33.23 -0.87
N PRO A 469 17.84 -33.10 -0.03
CA PRO A 469 18.40 -31.80 0.30
C PRO A 469 19.02 -31.19 -0.96
N VAL A 470 18.45 -30.06 -1.41
CA VAL A 470 19.05 -29.24 -2.47
C VAL A 470 20.49 -28.88 -2.06
N HIS A 471 21.47 -29.37 -2.81
CA HIS A 471 22.88 -29.05 -2.58
C HIS A 471 23.17 -27.65 -3.12
N TYR A 472 23.62 -26.74 -2.26
CA TYR A 472 24.01 -25.40 -2.66
C TYR A 472 25.52 -25.29 -2.87
N GLY A 473 25.92 -24.51 -3.86
CA GLY A 473 27.31 -24.13 -4.11
C GLY A 473 27.86 -23.15 -3.09
N PRO A 474 29.16 -22.81 -3.18
CA PRO A 474 29.83 -21.95 -2.22
C PRO A 474 29.17 -20.56 -2.11
N PRO A 475 29.17 -19.94 -0.92
CA PRO A 475 28.52 -18.65 -0.67
C PRO A 475 29.13 -17.53 -1.52
N GLN A 476 28.30 -16.83 -2.28
CA GLN A 476 28.69 -15.58 -2.95
C GLN A 476 28.32 -14.38 -2.08
N TRP A 477 29.32 -13.67 -1.58
CA TRP A 477 29.14 -12.57 -0.65
C TRP A 477 28.49 -11.34 -1.29
N ALA A 478 27.50 -10.76 -0.61
CA ALA A 478 26.90 -9.49 -1.03
C ALA A 478 27.92 -8.34 -0.92
N ARG A 479 27.81 -7.35 -1.81
CA ARG A 479 28.67 -6.16 -1.80
C ARG A 479 28.57 -5.40 -0.47
N PRO A 480 29.66 -4.78 0.00
CA PRO A 480 29.64 -3.99 1.23
C PRO A 480 28.59 -2.87 1.17
N SER A 481 27.83 -2.68 2.25
CA SER A 481 26.83 -1.60 2.35
C SER A 481 27.45 -0.21 2.58
N PHE A 482 28.77 -0.13 2.84
CA PHE A 482 29.53 1.11 2.92
C PHE A 482 31.02 0.85 2.58
N THR A 483 31.71 1.86 2.07
CA THR A 483 33.00 1.74 1.36
C THR A 483 34.25 1.54 2.24
N ARG A 484 34.14 1.47 3.57
CA ARG A 484 35.29 1.50 4.49
C ARG A 484 35.40 0.33 5.48
N GLY A 485 34.51 -0.66 5.42
CA GLY A 485 34.52 -1.81 6.34
C GLY A 485 34.92 -3.13 5.69
N PHE A 486 35.26 -4.14 6.52
CA PHE A 486 35.51 -5.51 6.05
C PHE A 486 34.36 -5.99 5.15
N ALA A 487 34.70 -6.53 3.97
CA ALA A 487 33.76 -7.11 3.03
C ALA A 487 33.26 -8.47 3.54
N GLY A 488 32.17 -8.99 2.95
CA GLY A 488 31.69 -10.33 3.29
C GLY A 488 32.73 -11.42 3.06
N SER A 489 33.60 -11.25 2.06
CA SER A 489 34.72 -12.14 1.76
C SER A 489 35.79 -12.23 2.86
N ASP A 490 35.84 -11.26 3.77
CA ASP A 490 36.79 -11.26 4.89
C ASP A 490 36.28 -12.14 6.06
N PHE A 491 35.11 -12.78 5.90
CA PHE A 491 34.50 -13.65 6.91
C PHE A 491 34.62 -15.10 6.45
N GLU A 492 35.34 -15.91 7.24
CA GLU A 492 35.70 -17.27 6.89
C GLU A 492 34.55 -18.25 7.20
N PRO A 493 33.98 -18.94 6.19
CA PRO A 493 32.98 -19.98 6.43
C PRO A 493 33.53 -21.11 7.31
N GLN A 494 32.69 -21.66 8.18
CA GLN A 494 33.04 -22.76 9.08
C GLN A 494 32.28 -24.04 8.70
N PRO A 495 32.81 -25.25 9.01
CA PRO A 495 32.15 -26.52 8.69
C PRO A 495 30.76 -26.69 9.32
N ASP A 496 30.49 -26.00 10.44
CA ASP A 496 29.20 -26.02 11.15
C ASP A 496 28.14 -25.07 10.53
N GLY A 497 28.47 -24.42 9.41
CA GLY A 497 27.60 -23.46 8.74
C GLY A 497 27.57 -22.07 9.36
N SER A 498 28.43 -21.77 10.34
CA SER A 498 28.71 -20.41 10.82
C SER A 498 29.80 -19.73 9.99
N VAL A 499 30.05 -18.44 10.20
CA VAL A 499 31.22 -17.76 9.64
C VAL A 499 32.02 -17.03 10.73
N ARG A 500 33.35 -16.96 10.61
CA ARG A 500 34.22 -16.23 11.54
C ARG A 500 34.61 -14.87 10.98
N CYS A 501 34.58 -13.84 11.82
CA CYS A 501 35.09 -12.51 11.42
C CYS A 501 36.62 -12.44 11.49
N PRO A 502 37.25 -11.38 10.96
CA PRO A 502 38.70 -11.15 11.07
C PRO A 502 39.25 -11.09 12.50
N ALA A 503 38.39 -10.83 13.50
CA ALA A 503 38.76 -10.88 14.93
C ALA A 503 38.54 -12.27 15.56
N GLY A 504 38.23 -13.31 14.76
CA GLY A 504 38.06 -14.69 15.20
C GLY A 504 36.70 -15.02 15.85
N HIS A 505 35.79 -14.07 15.99
CA HIS A 505 34.48 -14.29 16.61
C HIS A 505 33.47 -14.92 15.64
N PRO A 506 32.61 -15.84 16.11
CA PRO A 506 31.62 -16.51 15.26
C PRO A 506 30.40 -15.61 14.99
N LEU A 507 29.87 -15.74 13.77
CA LEU A 507 28.61 -15.21 13.30
C LEU A 507 27.72 -16.39 12.90
N THR A 508 26.56 -16.50 13.52
CA THR A 508 25.59 -17.56 13.24
C THR A 508 24.57 -17.09 12.22
N VAL A 509 23.98 -18.03 11.50
CA VAL A 509 22.84 -17.75 10.61
C VAL A 509 21.70 -17.15 11.44
N GLN A 510 21.22 -15.98 11.04
CA GLN A 510 20.06 -15.31 11.64
C GLN A 510 18.82 -15.42 10.76
N GLU A 511 19.02 -15.54 9.45
CA GLU A 511 17.92 -15.51 8.49
C GLU A 511 18.32 -16.24 7.21
N ARG A 512 17.37 -16.98 6.61
CA ARG A 512 17.46 -17.54 5.26
C ARG A 512 16.27 -17.03 4.47
N ARG A 513 16.52 -16.25 3.41
CA ARG A 513 15.49 -15.71 2.52
C ARG A 513 15.53 -16.48 1.20
N PRO A 514 14.46 -17.20 0.83
CA PRO A 514 14.30 -17.67 -0.53
C PRO A 514 14.25 -16.46 -1.47
N GLU A 515 15.02 -16.50 -2.55
CA GLU A 515 14.99 -15.55 -3.65
C GLU A 515 14.49 -16.25 -4.93
N ARG A 516 14.29 -15.50 -6.02
CA ARG A 516 13.80 -16.05 -7.29
C ARG A 516 14.75 -17.14 -7.82
N HIS A 517 14.20 -18.12 -8.53
CA HIS A 517 14.96 -19.22 -9.16
C HIS A 517 15.68 -20.17 -8.17
N GLY A 518 15.14 -20.37 -6.97
CA GLY A 518 15.68 -21.34 -6.00
C GLY A 518 16.94 -20.87 -5.25
N LEU A 519 17.31 -19.60 -5.42
CA LEU A 519 18.40 -18.96 -4.69
C LEU A 519 18.04 -18.79 -3.21
N VAL A 520 19.04 -18.85 -2.33
CA VAL A 520 18.84 -18.59 -0.90
C VAL A 520 19.84 -17.54 -0.43
N ARG A 521 19.35 -16.39 0.05
CA ARG A 521 20.19 -15.43 0.77
C ARG A 521 20.26 -15.82 2.24
N VAL A 522 21.47 -16.03 2.74
CA VAL A 522 21.75 -16.32 4.15
C VAL A 522 22.35 -15.08 4.80
N VAL A 523 21.76 -14.63 5.92
CA VAL A 523 22.29 -13.52 6.72
C VAL A 523 22.96 -14.07 7.97
N TYR A 524 24.23 -13.75 8.16
CA TYR A 524 25.02 -14.11 9.32
C TYR A 524 25.16 -12.91 10.25
N GLY A 525 24.97 -13.10 11.55
CA GLY A 525 25.05 -12.03 12.53
C GLY A 525 25.94 -12.38 13.72
N ALA A 526 26.76 -11.41 14.13
CA ALA A 526 27.59 -11.52 15.33
C ALA A 526 26.74 -11.29 16.60
N ARG A 527 27.25 -11.75 17.74
CA ARG A 527 26.73 -11.30 19.04
C ARG A 527 27.28 -9.92 19.37
N ILE A 528 26.41 -9.01 19.83
CA ILE A 528 26.83 -7.64 20.18
C ILE A 528 27.89 -7.60 21.29
N ALA A 529 27.88 -8.61 22.19
CA ALA A 529 28.89 -8.77 23.24
C ALA A 529 30.30 -9.03 22.68
N HIS A 530 30.43 -9.64 21.49
CA HIS A 530 31.71 -9.81 20.80
C HIS A 530 32.12 -8.53 20.07
N CYS A 531 31.17 -7.82 19.46
CA CYS A 531 31.48 -6.60 18.71
C CYS A 531 31.87 -5.41 19.60
N ARG A 532 31.26 -5.26 20.79
CA ARG A 532 31.47 -4.09 21.65
C ARG A 532 32.92 -3.88 22.11
N PRO A 533 33.62 -4.89 22.65
CA PRO A 533 35.01 -4.78 23.09
C PRO A 533 36.02 -5.06 21.98
N CYS A 534 35.59 -5.39 20.75
CA CYS A 534 36.49 -5.82 19.68
C CYS A 534 37.45 -4.70 19.26
N PRO A 535 38.77 -4.96 19.17
CA PRO A 535 39.76 -3.95 18.76
C PRO A 535 39.58 -3.52 17.30
N LEU A 536 39.00 -4.38 16.45
CA LEU A 536 38.74 -4.09 15.04
C LEU A 536 37.40 -3.35 14.82
N ARG A 537 36.67 -2.97 15.87
CA ARG A 537 35.32 -2.42 15.77
C ARG A 537 35.24 -1.13 14.94
N ALA A 538 36.20 -0.23 15.11
CA ALA A 538 36.24 1.06 14.39
C ALA A 538 36.35 0.88 12.87
N GLN A 539 37.02 -0.19 12.44
CA GLN A 539 37.17 -0.56 11.03
C GLN A 539 36.00 -1.43 10.55
N CYS A 540 35.41 -2.26 11.43
CA CYS A 540 34.37 -3.23 11.05
C CYS A 540 32.95 -2.62 10.96
N GLN A 541 32.65 -1.60 11.76
CA GLN A 541 31.32 -0.97 11.83
C GLN A 541 31.36 0.45 11.26
N GLU A 542 30.28 0.84 10.57
CA GLU A 542 30.13 2.20 10.01
C GLU A 542 30.18 3.29 11.09
N SER A 543 29.82 2.95 12.33
CA SER A 543 29.85 3.86 13.47
C SER A 543 30.11 3.13 14.78
N LEU A 544 30.95 3.73 15.64
CA LEU A 544 31.21 3.25 17.01
C LEU A 544 29.99 3.34 17.93
N THR A 545 28.98 4.15 17.58
CA THR A 545 27.76 4.34 18.38
C THR A 545 26.62 3.40 17.99
N THR A 546 26.81 2.55 16.97
CA THR A 546 25.78 1.60 16.55
C THR A 546 25.44 0.60 17.66
N ARG A 547 24.14 0.38 17.87
CA ARG A 547 23.61 -0.61 18.81
C ARG A 547 23.46 -2.00 18.19
N LYS A 548 23.64 -2.13 16.86
CA LYS A 548 23.46 -3.38 16.13
C LYS A 548 24.81 -4.11 15.99
N PRO A 549 24.84 -5.45 16.11
CA PRO A 549 26.05 -6.22 15.84
C PRO A 549 26.38 -6.20 14.34
N ARG A 550 27.61 -6.62 13.99
CA ARG A 550 27.99 -6.79 12.59
C ARG A 550 27.14 -7.90 11.94
N GLN A 551 26.66 -7.64 10.73
CA GLN A 551 26.00 -8.62 9.86
C GLN A 551 26.68 -8.67 8.51
N VAL A 552 26.69 -9.86 7.90
CA VAL A 552 27.11 -10.09 6.51
C VAL A 552 26.10 -11.02 5.85
N SER A 553 25.92 -10.92 4.54
CA SER A 553 25.01 -11.81 3.80
C SER A 553 25.71 -12.45 2.62
N ALA A 554 25.39 -13.71 2.39
CA ALA A 554 25.82 -14.48 1.23
C ALA A 554 24.61 -15.02 0.47
N VAL A 555 24.75 -15.19 -0.84
CA VAL A 555 23.76 -15.85 -1.70
C VAL A 555 24.29 -17.25 -2.04
N LEU A 556 23.45 -18.25 -1.81
CA LEU A 556 23.68 -19.64 -2.13
C LEU A 556 22.94 -19.99 -3.42
N TRP A 557 23.67 -20.63 -4.35
CA TRP A 557 23.16 -21.05 -5.65
C TRP A 557 22.93 -22.58 -5.64
N PRO A 558 21.79 -23.09 -6.09
CA PRO A 558 21.58 -24.53 -6.20
C PRO A 558 22.57 -25.13 -7.21
N ILE A 559 23.15 -26.28 -6.88
CA ILE A 559 23.94 -27.12 -7.79
C ILE A 559 22.98 -28.16 -8.36
N ASP A 560 22.76 -28.13 -9.67
CA ASP A 560 22.04 -29.19 -10.37
C ASP A 560 22.87 -30.47 -10.34
N VAL A 561 22.51 -31.41 -9.47
CA VAL A 561 23.03 -32.77 -9.55
C VAL A 561 22.21 -33.47 -10.63
N THR A 562 22.77 -33.62 -11.82
CA THR A 562 22.16 -34.40 -12.92
C THR A 562 22.58 -35.86 -12.79
N PRO A 563 21.63 -36.81 -12.67
CA PRO A 563 21.81 -38.16 -13.20
C PRO A 563 21.13 -38.22 -14.58
N SER A 564 21.96 -38.33 -15.60
CA SER A 564 21.60 -38.47 -17.01
C SER A 564 21.00 -39.84 -17.35
N VAL A 565 19.76 -39.90 -17.85
CA VAL A 565 19.32 -40.90 -18.85
C VAL A 565 18.23 -40.28 -19.75
N PRO A 566 18.36 -40.31 -21.09
CA PRO A 566 17.35 -39.82 -22.01
C PRO A 566 16.36 -40.93 -22.42
N VAL A 567 15.06 -40.64 -22.43
CA VAL A 567 14.05 -41.48 -23.10
C VAL A 567 13.25 -40.63 -24.08
N GLN A 568 13.28 -41.05 -25.34
CA GLN A 568 12.57 -40.45 -26.48
C GLN A 568 11.06 -40.69 -26.43
N PRO A 569 10.24 -39.81 -27.04
CA PRO A 569 8.80 -40.03 -27.21
C PRO A 569 8.49 -40.72 -28.55
N SER A 570 7.50 -41.63 -28.53
CA SER A 570 6.89 -42.24 -29.72
C SER A 570 5.43 -41.75 -29.90
N PRO A 571 4.91 -41.70 -31.14
CA PRO A 571 3.74 -40.89 -31.56
C PRO A 571 2.37 -41.61 -31.38
N PRO A 572 1.23 -40.90 -31.61
CA PRO A 572 -0.10 -41.38 -31.23
C PRO A 572 -0.77 -42.22 -32.32
N THR A 573 -1.55 -43.21 -31.90
CA THR A 573 -2.45 -43.96 -32.80
C THR A 573 -3.90 -43.61 -32.49
N VAL A 574 -4.60 -43.23 -33.55
CA VAL A 574 -6.05 -43.00 -33.63
C VAL A 574 -6.75 -44.35 -33.65
N ASP A 575 -7.86 -44.50 -32.92
CA ASP A 575 -8.95 -45.39 -33.32
C ASP A 575 -10.31 -44.93 -32.74
N VAL A 576 -11.33 -45.11 -33.59
CA VAL A 576 -12.72 -44.64 -33.53
C VAL A 576 -13.63 -45.75 -32.91
N PRO A 577 -14.82 -45.44 -32.34
CA PRO A 577 -15.45 -46.24 -31.30
C PRO A 577 -16.39 -47.34 -31.82
N ILE A 578 -16.58 -48.40 -31.02
CA ILE A 578 -17.64 -49.40 -31.19
C ILE A 578 -18.48 -49.46 -29.91
N GLU A 579 -19.79 -49.25 -30.06
CA GLU A 579 -20.82 -49.40 -29.04
C GLU A 579 -20.99 -50.86 -28.60
N GLY A 580 -21.07 -51.09 -27.29
CA GLY A 580 -21.46 -52.38 -26.70
C GLY A 580 -21.87 -52.21 -25.24
N LYS A 581 -23.16 -52.46 -24.97
CA LYS A 581 -23.85 -52.33 -23.68
C LYS A 581 -23.15 -53.08 -22.52
N SER A 582 -23.18 -52.49 -21.32
CA SER A 582 -22.91 -53.16 -20.05
C SER A 582 -23.67 -52.49 -18.87
N PRO A 583 -23.95 -53.22 -17.78
CA PRO A 583 -25.11 -53.06 -16.88
C PRO A 583 -24.93 -51.97 -15.80
N PRO A 584 -25.99 -51.58 -15.04
CA PRO A 584 -25.93 -50.39 -14.19
C PRO A 584 -24.99 -50.56 -12.99
N PRO A 585 -24.24 -49.52 -12.61
CA PRO A 585 -23.40 -49.56 -11.42
C PRO A 585 -24.24 -49.47 -10.13
N PRO A 586 -23.80 -50.11 -9.03
CA PRO A 586 -24.40 -49.90 -7.72
C PRO A 586 -24.21 -48.45 -7.29
N ALA A 587 -25.23 -47.87 -6.67
CA ALA A 587 -25.26 -46.48 -6.21
C ALA A 587 -24.03 -46.13 -5.35
N ALA A 588 -23.04 -45.48 -5.97
CA ALA A 588 -21.96 -44.85 -5.26
C ALA A 588 -22.55 -43.67 -4.47
N ARG A 589 -22.43 -43.74 -3.13
CA ARG A 589 -22.54 -42.53 -2.29
C ARG A 589 -21.60 -41.47 -2.88
N PRO A 590 -22.04 -40.21 -3.05
CA PRO A 590 -21.14 -39.16 -3.50
C PRO A 590 -19.99 -39.05 -2.49
N PRO A 591 -18.72 -39.04 -2.92
CA PRO A 591 -17.62 -38.67 -2.04
C PRO A 591 -17.89 -37.25 -1.54
N ALA A 592 -17.65 -37.01 -0.26
CA ALA A 592 -17.70 -35.66 0.30
C ALA A 592 -16.80 -34.76 -0.55
N SER A 593 -17.41 -33.82 -1.29
CA SER A 593 -16.67 -32.93 -2.19
C SER A 593 -15.60 -32.20 -1.39
N ALA A 594 -14.34 -32.31 -1.81
CA ALA A 594 -13.28 -31.46 -1.29
C ALA A 594 -13.70 -29.99 -1.39
N LEU A 595 -13.33 -29.19 -0.40
CA LEU A 595 -13.58 -27.76 -0.41
C LEU A 595 -12.70 -27.13 -1.49
N ALA A 596 -13.27 -26.26 -2.33
CA ALA A 596 -12.53 -25.59 -3.40
C ALA A 596 -11.34 -24.78 -2.83
N PRO A 597 -10.31 -24.49 -3.66
CA PRO A 597 -9.26 -23.57 -3.27
C PRO A 597 -9.81 -22.17 -3.01
N VAL A 598 -9.14 -21.42 -2.15
CA VAL A 598 -9.38 -19.98 -2.02
C VAL A 598 -8.55 -19.27 -3.07
N LEU A 599 -9.14 -18.36 -3.84
CA LEU A 599 -8.47 -17.66 -4.94
C LEU A 599 -8.36 -16.16 -4.67
N TRP A 600 -7.23 -15.55 -5.00
CA TRP A 600 -6.99 -14.11 -4.90
C TRP A 600 -6.80 -13.52 -6.29
N GLY A 601 -7.59 -12.49 -6.63
CA GLY A 601 -7.61 -11.84 -7.93
C GLY A 601 -7.16 -10.39 -7.85
N ASP A 602 -6.08 -10.05 -8.54
CA ASP A 602 -5.42 -8.75 -8.41
C ASP A 602 -4.69 -8.26 -9.69
N TRP A 603 -4.08 -7.07 -9.63
CA TRP A 603 -3.35 -6.45 -10.74
C TRP A 603 -1.86 -6.23 -10.42
N PRO A 604 -0.98 -6.10 -11.44
CA PRO A 604 0.44 -5.77 -11.27
C PRO A 604 0.64 -4.27 -10.93
N ARG A 605 0.04 -3.81 -9.84
CA ARG A 605 -0.19 -2.38 -9.51
C ARG A 605 1.08 -1.53 -9.51
N CYS A 606 2.17 -2.04 -8.93
CA CYS A 606 3.45 -1.31 -8.88
C CYS A 606 4.04 -1.15 -10.28
N GLN A 607 3.89 -2.17 -11.14
CA GLN A 607 4.31 -2.07 -12.53
C GLN A 607 3.49 -1.02 -13.26
N LEU A 608 2.16 -1.02 -13.12
CA LEU A 608 1.27 -0.05 -13.77
C LEU A 608 1.67 1.40 -13.44
N ARG A 609 1.80 1.76 -12.15
CA ARG A 609 2.17 3.12 -11.76
C ARG A 609 3.59 3.48 -12.22
N ARG A 610 4.56 2.58 -11.99
CA ARG A 610 5.98 2.87 -12.27
C ARG A 610 6.28 2.91 -13.76
N SER A 611 5.64 2.08 -14.58
CA SER A 611 5.81 2.11 -16.04
C SER A 611 5.28 3.43 -16.62
N PHE A 612 4.12 3.89 -16.14
CA PHE A 612 3.54 5.17 -16.54
C PHE A 612 4.46 6.35 -16.19
N VAL A 613 4.90 6.43 -14.93
CA VAL A 613 5.84 7.48 -14.52
C VAL A 613 7.15 7.36 -15.30
N HIS A 614 7.72 6.16 -15.43
CA HIS A 614 8.98 5.95 -16.14
C HIS A 614 8.91 6.38 -17.61
N LEU A 615 7.83 6.03 -18.32
CA LEU A 615 7.60 6.48 -19.69
C LEU A 615 7.71 8.01 -19.75
N LEU A 616 6.89 8.72 -18.99
CA LEU A 616 6.83 10.18 -19.06
C LEU A 616 8.13 10.87 -18.64
N ARG A 617 8.87 10.30 -17.69
CA ARG A 617 10.18 10.83 -17.25
C ARG A 617 11.28 10.66 -18.29
N THR A 618 11.09 9.76 -19.26
CA THR A 618 12.06 9.48 -20.33
C THR A 618 11.67 10.10 -21.67
N GLN A 619 10.48 10.68 -21.77
CA GLN A 619 10.03 11.36 -22.98
C GLN A 619 10.51 12.81 -23.06
N THR A 620 10.74 13.27 -24.28
CA THR A 620 10.99 14.69 -24.54
C THR A 620 9.66 15.45 -24.47
N VAL A 621 9.69 16.63 -23.86
CA VAL A 621 8.56 17.56 -23.79
C VAL A 621 9.00 18.89 -24.37
N GLU A 622 8.30 19.33 -25.41
CA GLU A 622 8.50 20.64 -26.02
C GLU A 622 7.33 21.57 -25.69
N LEU A 623 7.67 22.84 -25.42
CA LEU A 623 6.71 23.88 -25.07
C LEU A 623 6.82 25.01 -26.09
N THR A 624 5.74 25.24 -26.84
CA THR A 624 5.69 26.29 -27.85
C THR A 624 4.61 27.31 -27.48
N LEU A 625 5.02 28.56 -27.30
CA LEU A 625 4.10 29.69 -27.16
C LEU A 625 3.86 30.25 -28.56
N ARG A 626 2.68 30.00 -29.14
CA ARG A 626 2.38 30.51 -30.48
C ARG A 626 2.02 31.99 -30.41
N ALA A 627 2.70 32.81 -31.21
CA ALA A 627 2.28 34.19 -31.42
C ALA A 627 0.93 34.21 -32.15
N ARG A 628 -0.02 35.02 -31.66
CA ARG A 628 -1.25 35.31 -32.41
C ARG A 628 -0.91 36.33 -33.52
N PRO A 629 -1.51 36.25 -34.72
CA PRO A 629 -1.48 37.37 -35.65
C PRO A 629 -2.04 38.64 -34.97
N PRO A 630 -1.53 39.83 -35.30
CA PRO A 630 -2.01 41.07 -34.69
C PRO A 630 -3.49 41.27 -35.01
N GLU A 631 -4.35 41.21 -33.99
CA GLU A 631 -5.71 41.74 -34.10
C GLU A 631 -5.65 43.26 -33.89
N GLU A 632 -6.36 44.00 -34.73
CA GLU A 632 -6.49 45.44 -34.62
C GLU A 632 -7.03 45.83 -33.24
N ASP A 633 -6.27 46.70 -32.60
CA ASP A 633 -6.45 47.19 -31.24
C ASP A 633 -7.72 48.06 -31.17
N LEU A 634 -8.88 47.41 -30.96
CA LEU A 634 -10.12 48.10 -30.61
C LEU A 634 -10.42 47.91 -29.12
N SER A 635 -9.62 48.54 -28.27
CA SER A 635 -10.10 48.97 -26.95
C SER A 635 -9.27 50.11 -26.39
N SER A 636 -9.80 51.32 -26.56
CA SER A 636 -9.46 52.48 -25.75
C SER A 636 -9.53 52.11 -24.27
N ARG A 637 -8.43 52.33 -23.55
CA ARG A 637 -8.44 52.40 -22.07
C ARG A 637 -9.29 53.60 -21.65
N HIS A 638 -10.59 53.40 -21.55
CA HIS A 638 -11.41 54.27 -20.71
C HIS A 638 -11.02 53.99 -19.27
N GLU A 639 -10.69 55.04 -18.52
CA GLU A 639 -10.66 54.97 -17.05
C GLU A 639 -12.07 54.60 -16.59
N GLU A 640 -12.32 53.30 -16.39
CA GLU A 640 -13.59 52.80 -15.89
C GLU A 640 -13.82 53.40 -14.49
N VAL A 641 -14.81 54.29 -14.41
CA VAL A 641 -15.31 54.84 -13.15
C VAL A 641 -15.74 53.67 -12.27
N GLN A 642 -15.09 53.51 -11.12
CA GLN A 642 -15.40 52.45 -10.18
C GLN A 642 -16.89 52.48 -9.80
N THR A 643 -17.59 51.39 -10.12
CA THR A 643 -19.00 51.21 -9.76
C THR A 643 -19.19 51.32 -8.24
N ARG A 644 -20.41 51.65 -7.80
CA ARG A 644 -20.76 51.71 -6.36
C ARG A 644 -20.42 50.39 -5.64
N ALA A 645 -20.59 49.25 -6.30
CA ALA A 645 -20.25 47.94 -5.76
C ALA A 645 -18.73 47.74 -5.59
N GLN A 646 -17.92 48.22 -6.54
CA GLN A 646 -16.46 48.20 -6.44
C GLN A 646 -15.95 49.11 -5.31
N ARG A 647 -16.57 50.28 -5.11
CA ARG A 647 -16.25 51.22 -4.01
C ARG A 647 -16.71 50.74 -2.63
N ALA A 648 -17.81 50.01 -2.55
CA ALA A 648 -18.38 49.55 -1.29
C ALA A 648 -17.71 48.29 -0.70
N HIS A 649 -16.63 47.79 -1.29
CA HIS A 649 -15.93 46.56 -0.86
C HIS A 649 -16.86 45.34 -0.71
N TRP A 650 -17.88 45.23 -1.57
CA TRP A 650 -18.81 44.10 -1.52
C TRP A 650 -18.09 42.76 -1.71
N ARG A 651 -18.67 41.70 -1.14
CA ARG A 651 -18.19 40.33 -1.33
C ARG A 651 -18.34 39.97 -2.81
N LEU A 652 -17.25 39.51 -3.42
CA LEU A 652 -17.28 39.00 -4.80
C LEU A 652 -18.11 37.72 -4.86
N THR A 653 -18.87 37.55 -5.94
CA THR A 653 -19.51 36.26 -6.25
C THR A 653 -18.45 35.21 -6.56
N TRP A 654 -18.79 33.92 -6.49
CA TRP A 654 -17.86 32.84 -6.85
C TRP A 654 -17.35 32.97 -8.29
N GLN A 655 -18.23 33.32 -9.23
CA GLN A 655 -17.86 33.56 -10.63
C GLN A 655 -16.85 34.72 -10.76
N GLN A 656 -17.10 35.85 -10.06
CA GLN A 656 -16.18 36.99 -10.04
C GLN A 656 -14.83 36.61 -9.43
N ARG A 657 -14.81 35.81 -8.37
CA ARG A 657 -13.58 35.32 -7.74
C ARG A 657 -12.78 34.46 -8.73
N MET A 658 -13.42 33.50 -9.37
CA MET A 658 -12.82 32.58 -10.34
C MET A 658 -12.21 33.30 -11.55
N ALA A 659 -12.89 34.34 -12.05
CA ALA A 659 -12.47 35.10 -13.23
C ALA A 659 -11.16 35.90 -13.02
N ARG A 660 -10.79 36.25 -11.77
CA ARG A 660 -9.67 37.18 -11.51
C ARG A 660 -8.28 36.66 -11.88
N ASN A 661 -8.10 35.34 -11.90
CA ASN A 661 -6.87 34.71 -12.38
C ASN A 661 -7.15 33.71 -13.52
N ALA A 662 -8.34 33.79 -14.14
CA ALA A 662 -8.63 33.01 -15.33
C ALA A 662 -7.73 33.49 -16.48
N ARG A 663 -7.22 32.54 -17.26
CA ARG A 663 -6.49 32.85 -18.48
C ARG A 663 -7.48 33.48 -19.49
N PRO A 664 -7.21 34.69 -20.03
CA PRO A 664 -8.12 35.31 -20.98
C PRO A 664 -8.09 34.55 -22.31
N ALA A 665 -9.20 34.56 -23.03
CA ALA A 665 -9.30 33.95 -24.36
C ALA A 665 -8.36 34.62 -25.39
N SER A 666 -7.88 35.84 -25.10
CA SER A 666 -6.88 36.55 -25.90
C SER A 666 -5.44 36.13 -25.61
N ALA A 667 -5.17 35.33 -24.56
CA ALA A 667 -3.81 34.89 -24.25
C ALA A 667 -3.25 33.97 -25.35
N PRO A 668 -1.94 34.07 -25.68
CA PRO A 668 -1.30 33.17 -26.63
C PRO A 668 -1.55 31.69 -26.29
N PRO A 669 -1.91 30.84 -27.26
CA PRO A 669 -2.09 29.42 -26.97
C PRO A 669 -0.73 28.78 -26.64
N VAL A 670 -0.77 27.87 -25.67
CA VAL A 670 0.38 27.06 -25.26
C VAL A 670 0.22 25.70 -25.89
N GLU A 671 1.19 25.30 -26.70
CA GLU A 671 1.27 23.95 -27.26
C GLU A 671 2.30 23.14 -26.46
N VAL A 672 1.90 21.95 -26.04
CA VAL A 672 2.73 21.00 -25.31
C VAL A 672 2.82 19.73 -26.13
N THR A 673 4.01 19.45 -26.65
CA THR A 673 4.27 18.24 -27.42
C THR A 673 5.00 17.24 -26.53
N ILE A 674 4.38 16.09 -26.28
CA ILE A 674 4.98 14.98 -25.53
C ILE A 674 5.29 13.87 -26.52
N TYR A 675 6.57 13.61 -26.75
CA TYR A 675 7.00 12.59 -27.70
C TYR A 675 6.83 11.18 -27.12
N GLY A 676 6.66 10.17 -27.98
CA GLY A 676 6.66 8.77 -27.57
C GLY A 676 5.46 8.29 -26.74
N LEU A 677 4.36 9.05 -26.72
CA LEU A 677 3.10 8.60 -26.11
C LEU A 677 2.39 7.57 -27.01
N PRO A 678 1.98 6.41 -26.47
CA PRO A 678 1.17 5.45 -27.22
C PRO A 678 -0.19 6.03 -27.63
N VAL A 679 -0.63 5.67 -28.84
CA VAL A 679 -1.89 6.12 -29.46
C VAL A 679 -3.10 5.89 -28.55
N ALA A 680 -3.20 4.71 -27.94
CA ALA A 680 -4.31 4.35 -27.05
C ALA A 680 -4.38 5.27 -25.82
N LEU A 681 -3.23 5.56 -25.21
CA LEU A 681 -3.14 6.46 -24.07
C LEU A 681 -3.49 7.90 -24.46
N ALA A 682 -2.98 8.38 -25.60
CA ALA A 682 -3.29 9.72 -26.12
C ALA A 682 -4.80 9.89 -26.40
N ALA A 683 -5.44 8.88 -26.99
CA ALA A 683 -6.87 8.88 -27.23
C ALA A 683 -7.67 8.89 -25.91
N TYR A 684 -7.27 8.08 -24.93
CA TYR A 684 -7.92 8.03 -23.62
C TYR A 684 -7.88 9.38 -22.89
N VAL A 685 -6.74 10.06 -22.91
CA VAL A 685 -6.61 11.38 -22.26
C VAL A 685 -7.25 12.51 -23.07
N GLY A 686 -7.73 12.24 -24.29
CA GLY A 686 -8.30 13.24 -25.18
C GLY A 686 -7.24 14.21 -25.74
N ALA A 687 -6.04 13.72 -26.03
CA ALA A 687 -4.98 14.48 -26.69
C ALA A 687 -5.02 14.27 -28.21
N ASN A 688 -4.94 15.36 -28.98
CA ASN A 688 -4.86 15.28 -30.44
C ASN A 688 -3.51 14.70 -30.86
N GLN A 689 -3.52 13.78 -31.83
CA GLN A 689 -2.28 13.29 -32.42
C GLN A 689 -1.74 14.30 -33.42
N VAL A 690 -0.47 14.66 -33.24
CA VAL A 690 0.33 15.24 -34.31
C VAL A 690 1.16 14.10 -34.87
N THR A 691 0.81 13.62 -36.06
CA THR A 691 1.69 12.74 -36.83
C THR A 691 2.99 13.50 -37.08
N ALA A 692 4.11 12.96 -36.60
CA ALA A 692 5.43 13.45 -36.99
C ALA A 692 5.51 13.43 -38.53
N ALA A 693 5.84 14.57 -39.12
CA ALA A 693 6.13 14.70 -40.55
C ALA A 693 7.47 14.06 -40.89
#